data_AF-A0A1G3IDF2-F1
#
_entry.id   AF-A0A1G3IDF2-F1
#
_cell.length_a   1.000
_cell.length_b   1.000
_cell.length_c   1.000
_cell.angle_alpha   90.00
_cell.angle_beta   90.00
_cell.angle_gamma   90.00
#
_symmetry.space_group_name_H-M   'P 1'
#
loop_
_entity.id
_entity.type
_entity.pdbx_description
1 polymer ?
#
loop_
_entity_poly.entity_id
_entity_poly.type
_entity_poly.pdbx_seq_one_letter_code
_entity_poly.pdbx_strand_id
1 'polypeptide(L)'
;MTNYLEHTETRADSRSAAIAYFQKLIRTDPHDGLAMQGLAETLTLDGQHAASIPWHRRALDRYPHSVTIRRGLAEALLRKEHWDEGRRFISRPENPFDPSLPKWDGTPFNNGCLLAYHRPDDPIELTIIGLGFVARFANHGYKMVSECPSSLAGLVAGKLRNVEILEADSGQTAARLKKGDIFACAALAELPLLSGRDPGFLPHWLTDGATDDTSDDPLAIGMIGVFNRSGPDAILNDEVMSELEILLGDVTTQIDGDGDIDGTLRAFLKTDMVATDDPAAALLAGAAGMPVVLLLPESAPWWWGDRADGAVWHSRLYPLRRRYGAAAGETARLLADMILHVAAAPTDHPQARLLNENRKLAETLDIVSPYLGAINRTAVKTEELTGGTRNKVFRIFSPEQDLVLRLGRFPQPGPKDHAREIANMTVAAGTGAAPPLYFADSLDGTMLSRFMDGKPMTAKSMRQMENAVAAARLFRKIHALPPFRGSYDIFTKIEQKMNRLTKAESGRFMEQDKSNRLIRRIRKILAANGVPACPAHNDPLSRNFVADGDGLVLLDWECSAMGDPHWEVAMLSSQVGMKGDVRSAYLAEYFGSKNHPAVSRIRLFEAVCRYYWRITYLCEDMDQPNQTSSRNADKWLGWFNDIVDGDSFEQSVKAAEDYRWRPQDGNF
;
A
#
# COMPACT_ATOMS: atom_id res chain seq x y z
N MET A 1 17.01 33.06 22.00
CA MET A 1 16.94 32.68 23.42
C MET A 1 15.72 33.33 24.03
N THR A 2 14.52 32.82 23.70
CA THR A 2 13.27 33.02 24.46
C THR A 2 12.23 32.01 23.92
N ASN A 3 12.17 30.86 24.58
CA ASN A 3 11.04 29.92 24.79
C ASN A 3 10.22 29.50 23.54
N TYR A 4 10.17 28.26 23.04
CA TYR A 4 10.36 26.92 23.63
C TYR A 4 9.94 26.85 25.10
N LEU A 5 8.65 27.11 25.34
CA LEU A 5 7.78 26.74 26.48
C LEU A 5 6.63 27.76 26.53
N GLU A 6 5.40 27.26 26.72
CA GLU A 6 4.08 27.93 26.74
C GLU A 6 3.38 27.98 25.37
N HIS A 7 2.45 27.09 24.99
CA HIS A 7 1.70 26.07 25.69
C HIS A 7 1.51 24.83 24.80
N THR A 8 2.27 23.79 25.12
CA THR A 8 1.72 22.44 25.25
C THR A 8 0.63 22.44 26.33
N GLU A 9 -0.52 23.06 26.06
CA GLU A 9 -1.74 22.63 26.73
C GLU A 9 -2.10 21.32 26.05
N THR A 10 -2.04 20.23 26.81
CA THR A 10 -2.55 18.97 26.30
C THR A 10 -4.01 19.19 25.89
N ARG A 11 -4.51 18.60 24.80
CA ARG A 11 -5.93 18.72 24.39
C ARG A 11 -6.90 18.35 25.52
N ALA A 12 -6.44 17.56 26.49
CA ALA A 12 -7.16 17.29 27.73
C ALA A 12 -7.44 18.56 28.57
N ASP A 13 -6.51 19.52 28.58
CA ASP A 13 -6.66 20.81 29.28
C ASP A 13 -7.71 21.70 28.60
N SER A 14 -7.73 21.78 27.26
CA SER A 14 -8.73 22.60 26.54
C SER A 14 -10.14 22.02 26.59
N ARG A 15 -10.28 20.68 26.55
CA ARG A 15 -11.58 20.01 26.69
C ARG A 15 -12.10 20.09 28.12
N SER A 16 -11.23 19.95 29.11
CA SER A 16 -11.57 20.16 30.52
C SER A 16 -12.05 21.60 30.77
N ALA A 17 -11.40 22.59 30.14
CA ALA A 17 -11.82 23.99 30.21
C ALA A 17 -13.19 24.22 29.54
N ALA A 18 -13.44 23.65 28.36
CA ALA A 18 -14.72 23.74 27.67
C ALA A 18 -15.86 23.06 28.46
N ILE A 19 -15.61 21.87 29.03
CA ILE A 19 -16.54 21.18 29.93
C ILE A 19 -16.86 22.08 31.14
N ALA A 20 -15.84 22.66 31.78
CA ALA A 20 -16.02 23.55 32.92
C ALA A 20 -16.80 24.83 32.55
N TYR A 21 -16.56 25.37 31.35
CA TYR A 21 -17.28 26.53 30.82
C TYR A 21 -18.76 26.24 30.61
N PHE A 22 -19.11 25.18 29.89
CA PHE A 22 -20.53 24.83 29.67
C PHE A 22 -21.22 24.43 30.98
N GLN A 23 -20.53 23.73 31.89
CA GLN A 23 -21.05 23.47 33.23
C GLN A 23 -21.29 24.76 34.04
N LYS A 24 -20.50 25.82 33.83
CA LYS A 24 -20.73 27.13 34.45
C LYS A 24 -21.93 27.86 33.82
N LEU A 25 -22.07 27.80 32.49
CA LEU A 25 -23.24 28.34 31.79
C LEU A 25 -24.53 27.68 32.28
N ILE A 26 -24.57 26.35 32.33
CA ILE A 26 -25.74 25.59 32.80
C ILE A 26 -26.03 25.85 34.30
N ARG A 27 -25.01 26.14 35.11
CA ARG A 27 -25.22 26.56 36.51
C ARG A 27 -25.84 27.95 36.61
N THR A 28 -25.54 28.83 35.67
CA THR A 28 -26.08 30.20 35.61
C THR A 28 -27.49 30.20 35.04
N ASP A 29 -27.72 29.43 33.97
CA ASP A 29 -29.02 29.20 33.35
C ASP A 29 -29.25 27.69 33.14
N PRO A 30 -30.00 27.04 34.06
CA PRO A 30 -30.33 25.62 33.94
C PRO A 30 -31.23 25.26 32.75
N HIS A 31 -31.72 26.24 31.98
CA HIS A 31 -32.58 26.05 30.81
C HIS A 31 -31.89 26.37 29.48
N ASP A 32 -30.60 26.70 29.49
CA ASP A 32 -29.82 26.98 28.29
C ASP A 32 -29.54 25.68 27.50
N GLY A 33 -30.40 25.42 26.50
CA GLY A 33 -30.27 24.23 25.65
C GLY A 33 -29.02 24.23 24.77
N LEU A 34 -28.48 25.40 24.40
CA LEU A 34 -27.26 25.49 23.59
C LEU A 34 -26.04 25.14 24.46
N ALA A 35 -26.01 25.58 25.71
CA ALA A 35 -24.97 25.17 26.65
C ALA A 35 -25.04 23.66 26.96
N MET A 36 -26.24 23.08 27.04
CA MET A 36 -26.41 21.62 27.19
C MET A 36 -25.92 20.84 25.97
N GLN A 37 -26.23 21.30 24.76
CA GLN A 37 -25.72 20.72 23.53
C GLN A 37 -24.18 20.81 23.49
N GLY A 38 -23.61 21.99 23.75
CA GLY A 38 -22.17 22.20 23.78
C GLY A 38 -21.46 21.31 24.80
N LEU A 39 -22.04 21.13 26.00
CA LEU A 39 -21.51 20.19 27.00
C LEU A 39 -21.59 18.74 26.52
N ALA A 40 -22.71 18.32 25.93
CA ALA A 40 -22.91 16.96 25.45
C ALA A 40 -21.93 16.60 24.32
N GLU A 41 -21.73 17.51 23.37
CA GLU A 41 -20.78 17.37 22.28
C GLU A 41 -19.35 17.30 22.82
N THR A 42 -18.96 18.22 23.70
CA THR A 42 -17.61 18.25 24.30
C THR A 42 -17.31 16.97 25.10
N LEU A 43 -18.27 16.46 25.88
CA LEU A 43 -18.13 15.19 26.60
C LEU A 43 -18.05 13.99 25.66
N THR A 44 -18.75 14.03 24.52
CA THR A 44 -18.68 12.96 23.51
C THR A 44 -17.29 12.93 22.86
N LEU A 45 -16.73 14.10 22.53
CA LEU A 45 -15.38 14.25 21.99
C LEU A 45 -14.27 13.84 22.98
N ASP A 46 -14.51 14.02 24.27
CA ASP A 46 -13.59 13.60 25.34
C ASP A 46 -13.66 12.08 25.63
N GLY A 47 -14.44 11.32 24.86
CA GLY A 47 -14.66 9.88 25.07
C GLY A 47 -15.57 9.56 26.26
N GLN A 48 -16.09 10.58 26.96
CA GLN A 48 -17.00 10.44 28.09
C GLN A 48 -18.45 10.21 27.62
N HIS A 49 -18.67 9.24 26.71
CA HIS A 49 -19.99 9.00 26.09
C HIS A 49 -21.10 8.70 27.11
N ALA A 50 -20.78 8.05 28.23
CA ALA A 50 -21.77 7.81 29.28
C ALA A 50 -22.23 9.10 29.96
N ALA A 51 -21.31 10.05 30.14
CA ALA A 51 -21.60 11.34 30.73
C ALA A 51 -22.33 12.26 29.72
N SER A 52 -22.13 12.10 28.41
CA SER A 52 -22.77 12.93 27.39
C SER A 52 -24.25 12.59 27.14
N ILE A 53 -24.64 11.32 27.23
CA ILE A 53 -26.03 10.85 27.00
C ILE A 53 -27.10 11.70 27.73
N PRO A 54 -27.03 11.94 29.05
CA PRO A 54 -28.05 12.72 29.74
C PRO A 54 -28.10 14.18 29.27
N TRP A 55 -26.99 14.75 28.83
CA TRP A 55 -26.95 16.12 28.30
C TRP A 55 -27.51 16.20 26.89
N HIS A 56 -27.21 15.23 26.04
CA HIS A 56 -27.82 15.07 24.72
C HIS A 56 -29.35 14.93 24.82
N ARG A 57 -29.86 14.13 25.77
CA ARG A 57 -31.31 14.00 26.00
C ARG A 57 -31.94 15.33 26.41
N ARG A 58 -31.35 16.04 27.37
CA ARG A 58 -31.85 17.35 27.82
C ARG A 58 -31.82 18.41 26.70
N ALA A 59 -30.76 18.41 25.90
CA ALA A 59 -30.67 19.29 24.73
C ALA A 59 -31.72 18.93 23.68
N LEU A 60 -31.99 17.64 23.46
CA LEU A 60 -32.99 17.15 22.52
C LEU A 60 -34.42 17.48 22.98
N ASP A 61 -34.70 17.42 24.28
CA ASP A 61 -35.99 17.87 24.83
C ASP A 61 -36.26 19.35 24.52
N ARG A 62 -35.19 20.17 24.48
CA ARG A 62 -35.29 21.59 24.13
C ARG A 62 -35.38 21.85 22.63
N TYR A 63 -34.70 21.02 21.83
CA TYR A 63 -34.66 21.11 20.38
C TYR A 63 -35.02 19.76 19.72
N PRO A 64 -36.30 19.32 19.76
CA PRO A 64 -36.72 17.97 19.33
C PRO A 64 -36.42 17.64 17.86
N HIS A 65 -36.34 18.67 17.02
CA HIS A 65 -36.10 18.55 15.59
C HIS A 65 -34.61 18.69 15.21
N SER A 66 -33.71 18.91 16.17
CA SER A 66 -32.27 19.03 15.89
C SER A 66 -31.69 17.69 15.46
N VAL A 67 -31.27 17.63 14.20
CA VAL A 67 -30.61 16.44 13.62
C VAL A 67 -29.25 16.22 14.29
N THR A 68 -28.51 17.30 14.58
CA THR A 68 -27.19 17.27 15.20
C THR A 68 -27.23 16.62 16.58
N ILE A 69 -28.14 17.08 17.46
CA ILE A 69 -28.26 16.54 18.82
C ILE A 69 -28.73 15.08 18.78
N ARG A 70 -29.70 14.77 17.92
CA ARG A 70 -30.22 13.41 17.77
C ARG A 70 -29.14 12.42 17.35
N ARG A 71 -28.27 12.84 16.43
CA ARG A 71 -27.11 12.05 15.98
C ARG A 71 -26.04 11.93 17.07
N GLY A 72 -25.72 13.01 17.78
CA GLY A 72 -24.79 12.97 18.91
C GLY A 72 -25.26 12.04 20.03
N LEU A 73 -26.56 12.05 20.33
CA LEU A 73 -27.20 11.11 21.25
C LEU A 73 -27.08 9.67 20.77
N ALA A 74 -27.40 9.44 19.50
CA ALA A 74 -27.29 8.11 18.92
C ALA A 74 -25.86 7.56 19.00
N GLU A 75 -24.87 8.37 18.62
CA GLU A 75 -23.47 7.98 18.68
C GLU A 75 -23.05 7.60 20.11
N ALA A 76 -23.38 8.45 21.09
CA ALA A 76 -23.06 8.20 22.48
C ALA A 76 -23.72 6.90 23.01
N LEU A 77 -24.97 6.63 22.61
CA LEU A 77 -25.69 5.40 22.94
C LEU A 77 -25.06 4.17 22.29
N LEU A 78 -24.74 4.23 20.99
CA LEU A 78 -24.11 3.11 20.28
C LEU A 78 -22.73 2.75 20.86
N ARG A 79 -21.92 3.76 21.22
CA ARG A 79 -20.61 3.58 21.89
C ARG A 79 -20.72 2.97 23.29
N LYS A 80 -21.88 3.03 23.92
CA LYS A 80 -22.18 2.36 25.19
C LYS A 80 -22.98 1.08 25.00
N GLU A 81 -23.00 0.56 23.78
CA GLU A 81 -23.68 -0.69 23.41
C GLU A 81 -25.20 -0.64 23.68
N HIS A 82 -25.79 0.56 23.79
CA HIS A 82 -27.23 0.78 23.91
C HIS A 82 -27.88 0.79 22.51
N TRP A 83 -27.72 -0.32 21.79
CA TRP A 83 -27.99 -0.41 20.36
C TRP A 83 -29.45 -0.13 19.97
N ASP A 84 -30.40 -0.71 20.69
CA ASP A 84 -31.83 -0.55 20.37
C ASP A 84 -32.30 0.89 20.56
N GLU A 85 -31.73 1.58 21.54
CA GLU A 85 -32.06 2.96 21.83
C GLU A 85 -31.35 3.91 20.84
N GLY A 86 -30.04 3.74 20.63
CA GLY A 86 -29.26 4.57 19.70
C GLY A 86 -29.83 4.54 18.28
N ARG A 87 -30.31 3.37 17.83
CA ARG A 87 -30.97 3.22 16.52
C ARG A 87 -32.24 4.05 16.37
N ARG A 88 -33.03 4.27 17.42
CA ARG A 88 -34.25 5.11 17.34
C ARG A 88 -33.92 6.57 17.04
N PHE A 89 -32.71 6.99 17.37
CA PHE A 89 -32.24 8.36 17.16
C PHE A 89 -31.51 8.54 15.81
N ILE A 90 -31.06 7.46 15.17
CA ILE A 90 -30.51 7.47 13.79
C ILE A 90 -31.61 7.23 12.76
N SER A 91 -32.49 6.27 13.05
CA SER A 91 -33.52 5.80 12.13
C SER A 91 -34.54 6.91 11.88
N ARG A 92 -34.57 7.46 10.66
CA ARG A 92 -35.75 8.19 10.18
C ARG A 92 -36.85 7.19 9.78
N PRO A 93 -38.14 7.57 9.88
CA PRO A 93 -39.24 6.62 9.75
C PRO A 93 -39.44 6.03 8.35
N GLU A 94 -38.96 6.65 7.27
CA GLU A 94 -39.40 6.27 5.92
C GLU A 94 -38.33 5.45 5.18
N ASN A 95 -38.60 4.16 5.00
CA ASN A 95 -38.01 3.35 3.93
C ASN A 95 -38.75 3.74 2.63
N PRO A 96 -38.08 4.35 1.63
CA PRO A 96 -38.76 4.85 0.43
C PRO A 96 -39.28 3.74 -0.50
N PHE A 97 -38.80 2.50 -0.35
CA PHE A 97 -38.85 1.52 -1.44
C PHE A 97 -39.76 0.30 -1.15
N ASP A 98 -39.79 -0.24 0.07
CA ASP A 98 -40.77 -1.26 0.52
C ASP A 98 -40.75 -1.43 2.07
N PRO A 99 -41.83 -1.12 2.81
CA PRO A 99 -41.89 -1.27 4.27
C PRO A 99 -41.68 -2.70 4.80
N SER A 100 -41.81 -3.73 3.95
CA SER A 100 -41.68 -5.14 4.32
C SER A 100 -40.23 -5.64 4.34
N LEU A 101 -39.28 -4.91 3.76
CA LEU A 101 -37.87 -5.28 3.77
C LEU A 101 -37.25 -5.10 5.16
N PRO A 102 -36.52 -6.10 5.69
CA PRO A 102 -35.82 -5.96 6.97
C PRO A 102 -34.77 -4.84 6.92
N LYS A 103 -34.74 -3.97 7.94
CA LYS A 103 -33.63 -3.04 8.14
C LYS A 103 -32.40 -3.82 8.60
N TRP A 104 -31.25 -3.58 7.96
CA TRP A 104 -30.00 -4.18 8.40
C TRP A 104 -29.56 -3.57 9.73
N ASP A 105 -29.15 -4.43 10.65
CA ASP A 105 -28.99 -4.06 12.06
C ASP A 105 -27.50 -4.06 12.48
N GLY A 106 -26.60 -4.17 11.50
CA GLY A 106 -25.14 -4.24 11.68
C GLY A 106 -24.61 -5.65 11.90
N THR A 107 -25.46 -6.69 11.93
CA THR A 107 -25.00 -8.07 12.12
C THR A 107 -24.39 -8.66 10.85
N PRO A 108 -23.29 -9.44 10.96
CA PRO A 108 -22.74 -10.19 9.84
C PRO A 108 -23.76 -11.16 9.26
N PHE A 109 -23.77 -11.32 7.94
CA PHE A 109 -24.63 -12.28 7.25
C PHE A 109 -23.87 -12.98 6.12
N ASN A 110 -24.06 -14.30 6.01
CA ASN A 110 -23.28 -15.12 5.09
C ASN A 110 -23.95 -15.30 3.72
N ASN A 111 -25.25 -14.99 3.60
CA ASN A 111 -26.04 -15.18 2.39
C ASN A 111 -27.03 -14.03 2.21
N GLY A 112 -27.29 -13.65 0.96
CA GLY A 112 -28.23 -12.59 0.59
C GLY A 112 -27.53 -11.26 0.24
N CYS A 113 -28.29 -10.30 -0.26
CA CYS A 113 -27.76 -9.01 -0.73
C CYS A 113 -28.20 -7.86 0.18
N LEU A 114 -27.29 -6.96 0.54
CA LEU A 114 -27.65 -5.72 1.25
C LEU A 114 -27.94 -4.62 0.23
N LEU A 115 -29.12 -4.01 0.34
CA LEU A 115 -29.48 -2.79 -0.37
C LEU A 115 -29.05 -1.57 0.46
N ALA A 116 -28.02 -0.88 0.01
CA ALA A 116 -27.62 0.42 0.54
C ALA A 116 -28.28 1.52 -0.29
N TYR A 117 -29.00 2.46 0.32
CA TYR A 117 -29.73 3.48 -0.44
C TYR A 117 -29.45 4.91 0.03
N HIS A 118 -29.46 5.85 -0.91
CA HIS A 118 -29.40 7.28 -0.63
C HIS A 118 -30.78 7.79 -0.19
N ARG A 119 -30.82 8.71 0.78
CA ARG A 119 -32.04 9.48 1.11
C ARG A 119 -31.84 10.91 0.63
N PRO A 120 -32.82 11.54 -0.06
CA PRO A 120 -32.67 12.90 -0.57
C PRO A 120 -32.28 13.94 0.50
N ASP A 121 -32.76 13.76 1.74
CA ASP A 121 -32.42 14.66 2.86
C ASP A 121 -31.09 14.33 3.56
N ASP A 122 -30.42 13.23 3.18
CA ASP A 122 -29.12 12.90 3.75
C ASP A 122 -28.05 13.80 3.14
N PRO A 123 -27.17 14.36 3.97
CA PRO A 123 -26.02 15.09 3.47
C PRO A 123 -25.17 14.24 2.51
N ILE A 124 -24.78 14.82 1.38
CA ILE A 124 -24.09 14.12 0.29
C ILE A 124 -22.76 13.50 0.75
N GLU A 125 -22.07 14.11 1.72
CA GLU A 125 -20.85 13.58 2.30
C GLU A 125 -21.06 12.21 2.97
N LEU A 126 -22.22 12.01 3.62
CA LEU A 126 -22.54 10.73 4.25
C LEU A 126 -22.90 9.66 3.21
N THR A 127 -23.41 10.10 2.06
CA THR A 127 -23.64 9.23 0.91
C THR A 127 -22.31 8.74 0.33
N ILE A 128 -21.34 9.64 0.14
CA ILE A 128 -19.98 9.30 -0.34
C ILE A 128 -19.27 8.38 0.66
N ILE A 129 -19.33 8.69 1.95
CA ILE A 129 -18.77 7.83 3.01
C ILE A 129 -19.44 6.44 2.99
N GLY A 130 -20.77 6.40 2.90
CA GLY A 130 -21.54 5.16 2.82
C GLY A 130 -21.14 4.30 1.63
N LEU A 131 -20.90 4.91 0.46
CA LEU A 131 -20.38 4.20 -0.72
C LEU A 131 -18.99 3.59 -0.48
N GLY A 132 -18.16 4.23 0.34
CA GLY A 132 -16.91 3.65 0.83
C GLY A 132 -17.12 2.38 1.64
N PHE A 133 -18.11 2.35 2.54
CA PHE A 133 -18.50 1.13 3.27
C PHE A 133 -19.08 0.06 2.36
N VAL A 134 -19.89 0.43 1.37
CA VAL A 134 -20.41 -0.50 0.37
C VAL A 134 -19.27 -1.22 -0.35
N ALA A 135 -18.26 -0.48 -0.82
CA ALA A 135 -17.08 -1.05 -1.45
C ALA A 135 -16.34 -2.02 -0.52
N ARG A 136 -16.19 -1.65 0.75
CA ARG A 136 -15.56 -2.51 1.76
C ARG A 136 -16.35 -3.78 2.02
N PHE A 137 -17.66 -3.70 2.19
CA PHE A 137 -18.51 -4.88 2.37
C PHE A 137 -18.39 -5.80 1.16
N ALA A 138 -18.42 -5.26 -0.06
CA ALA A 138 -18.23 -6.06 -1.27
C ALA A 138 -16.87 -6.78 -1.32
N ASN A 139 -15.80 -6.11 -0.86
CA ASN A 139 -14.48 -6.73 -0.73
C ASN A 139 -14.43 -7.84 0.35
N HIS A 140 -15.28 -7.75 1.37
CA HIS A 140 -15.45 -8.78 2.39
C HIS A 140 -16.40 -9.91 1.96
N GLY A 141 -16.73 -9.99 0.67
CA GLY A 141 -17.55 -11.05 0.09
C GLY A 141 -19.06 -10.83 0.21
N TYR A 142 -19.50 -9.68 0.72
CA TYR A 142 -20.92 -9.34 0.77
C TYR A 142 -21.43 -8.97 -0.62
N LYS A 143 -22.64 -9.43 -0.97
CA LYS A 143 -23.29 -8.98 -2.20
C LYS A 143 -23.99 -7.65 -1.92
N MET A 144 -23.68 -6.63 -2.72
CA MET A 144 -24.15 -5.28 -2.49
C MET A 144 -24.93 -4.74 -3.69
N VAL A 145 -26.06 -4.12 -3.42
CA VAL A 145 -26.74 -3.20 -4.36
C VAL A 145 -26.72 -1.84 -3.70
N SER A 146 -26.25 -0.82 -4.41
CA SER A 146 -26.18 0.53 -3.89
C SER A 146 -26.90 1.51 -4.80
N GLU A 147 -27.88 2.21 -4.26
CA GLU A 147 -28.52 3.35 -4.90
C GLU A 147 -27.85 4.65 -4.46
N CYS A 148 -27.44 5.47 -5.43
CA CYS A 148 -26.87 6.79 -5.18
C CYS A 148 -27.36 7.82 -6.20
N PRO A 149 -27.24 9.14 -5.93
CA PRO A 149 -27.58 10.19 -6.88
C PRO A 149 -26.93 9.97 -8.26
N SER A 150 -27.61 10.32 -9.35
CA SER A 150 -27.10 10.12 -10.72
C SER A 150 -25.73 10.77 -10.94
N SER A 151 -25.48 11.92 -10.31
CA SER A 151 -24.19 12.62 -10.34
C SER A 151 -23.03 11.81 -9.73
N LEU A 152 -23.30 10.92 -8.77
CA LEU A 152 -22.32 10.00 -8.19
C LEU A 152 -22.30 8.65 -8.91
N ALA A 153 -23.45 8.16 -9.39
CA ALA A 153 -23.57 6.85 -10.03
C ALA A 153 -22.62 6.71 -11.21
N GLY A 154 -22.52 7.73 -12.08
CA GLY A 154 -21.58 7.74 -13.20
C GLY A 154 -20.10 7.68 -12.79
N LEU A 155 -19.76 8.19 -11.59
CA LEU A 155 -18.38 8.19 -11.09
C LEU A 155 -17.96 6.83 -10.50
N VAL A 156 -18.90 6.07 -9.94
CA VAL A 156 -18.63 4.81 -9.21
C VAL A 156 -19.03 3.55 -9.99
N ALA A 157 -19.94 3.66 -10.96
CA ALA A 157 -20.40 2.55 -11.79
C ALA A 157 -19.23 1.87 -12.51
N GLY A 158 -19.18 0.54 -12.46
CA GLY A 158 -18.14 -0.28 -13.08
C GLY A 158 -16.76 -0.24 -12.41
N LYS A 159 -16.56 0.59 -11.38
CA LYS A 159 -15.31 0.64 -10.60
C LYS A 159 -15.31 -0.26 -9.37
N LEU A 160 -16.49 -0.48 -8.78
CA LEU A 160 -16.64 -1.32 -7.59
C LEU A 160 -16.97 -2.77 -7.99
N ARG A 161 -16.08 -3.71 -7.65
CA ARG A 161 -16.32 -5.14 -7.88
C ARG A 161 -17.42 -5.64 -6.95
N ASN A 162 -18.29 -6.52 -7.44
CA ASN A 162 -19.38 -7.13 -6.67
C ASN A 162 -20.41 -6.14 -6.07
N VAL A 163 -20.46 -4.92 -6.61
CA VAL A 163 -21.46 -3.90 -6.28
C VAL A 163 -22.27 -3.58 -7.54
N GLU A 164 -23.59 -3.71 -7.45
CA GLU A 164 -24.51 -3.19 -8.47
C GLU A 164 -24.88 -1.75 -8.09
N ILE A 165 -24.55 -0.77 -8.95
CA ILE A 165 -24.86 0.65 -8.72
C ILE A 165 -26.14 1.01 -9.46
N LEU A 166 -27.10 1.60 -8.75
CA LEU A 166 -28.37 2.09 -9.28
C LEU A 166 -28.46 3.61 -9.11
N GLU A 167 -29.10 4.28 -10.07
CA GLU A 167 -29.37 5.71 -9.99
C GLU A 167 -30.62 6.00 -9.15
N ALA A 168 -30.51 6.92 -8.20
CA ALA A 168 -31.65 7.41 -7.44
C ALA A 168 -32.71 8.04 -8.37
N ASP A 169 -33.99 7.92 -8.00
CA ASP A 169 -35.15 8.48 -8.74
C ASP A 169 -35.40 7.93 -10.16
N SER A 170 -34.60 6.97 -10.63
CA SER A 170 -34.77 6.33 -11.94
C SER A 170 -35.86 5.25 -11.99
N GLY A 171 -36.48 4.93 -10.85
CA GLY A 171 -37.38 3.78 -10.67
C GLY A 171 -36.69 2.41 -10.71
N GLN A 172 -35.36 2.38 -10.89
CA GLN A 172 -34.56 1.14 -10.98
C GLN A 172 -34.57 0.36 -9.67
N THR A 173 -34.50 1.03 -8.51
CA THR A 173 -34.55 0.37 -7.20
C THR A 173 -35.86 -0.39 -7.00
N ALA A 174 -37.01 0.26 -7.23
CA ALA A 174 -38.32 -0.38 -7.14
C ALA A 174 -38.49 -1.52 -8.17
N ALA A 175 -37.88 -1.42 -9.35
CA ALA A 175 -37.85 -2.49 -10.33
C ALA A 175 -36.97 -3.68 -9.89
N ARG A 176 -35.88 -3.42 -9.17
CA ARG A 176 -34.94 -4.43 -8.66
C ARG A 176 -35.45 -5.16 -7.41
N LEU A 177 -36.38 -4.55 -6.68
CA LEU A 177 -37.04 -5.14 -5.50
C LEU A 177 -37.99 -6.31 -5.84
N LYS A 178 -38.17 -6.68 -7.11
CA LYS A 178 -38.99 -7.84 -7.49
C LYS A 178 -38.22 -9.18 -7.32
N LYS A 179 -38.56 -9.87 -6.22
CA LYS A 179 -38.33 -11.31 -5.84
C LYS A 179 -36.91 -11.72 -5.39
N GLY A 180 -36.73 -11.85 -4.06
CA GLY A 180 -35.93 -12.91 -3.41
C GLY A 180 -34.44 -12.64 -3.14
N ASP A 181 -33.85 -11.61 -3.75
CA ASP A 181 -32.38 -11.41 -3.71
C ASP A 181 -31.88 -10.50 -2.57
N ILE A 182 -32.71 -9.58 -2.06
CA ILE A 182 -32.33 -8.61 -1.01
C ILE A 182 -32.65 -9.19 0.37
N PHE A 183 -31.62 -9.30 1.21
CA PHE A 183 -31.69 -9.78 2.59
C PHE A 183 -32.15 -8.69 3.56
N ALA A 184 -31.58 -7.50 3.42
CA ALA A 184 -31.87 -6.36 4.26
C ALA A 184 -31.54 -5.06 3.54
N CYS A 185 -31.96 -3.92 4.09
CA CYS A 185 -31.63 -2.60 3.59
C CYS A 185 -31.09 -1.66 4.67
N ALA A 186 -30.23 -0.72 4.30
CA ALA A 186 -29.77 0.37 5.17
C ALA A 186 -29.53 1.64 4.37
N ALA A 187 -29.78 2.80 4.96
CA ALA A 187 -29.40 4.05 4.31
C ALA A 187 -27.86 4.18 4.29
N LEU A 188 -27.30 4.71 3.21
CA LEU A 188 -25.85 4.90 3.06
C LEU A 188 -25.25 5.70 4.22
N ALA A 189 -25.96 6.73 4.68
CA ALA A 189 -25.55 7.56 5.80
C ALA A 189 -25.50 6.83 7.16
N GLU A 190 -26.14 5.66 7.28
CA GLU A 190 -26.22 4.88 8.52
C GLU A 190 -25.16 3.78 8.59
N LEU A 191 -24.61 3.35 7.45
CA LEU A 191 -23.60 2.29 7.39
C LEU A 191 -22.40 2.52 8.32
N PRO A 192 -21.82 3.73 8.43
CA PRO A 192 -20.68 3.96 9.33
C PRO A 192 -21.01 3.71 10.81
N LEU A 193 -22.24 4.02 11.21
CA LEU A 193 -22.71 3.90 12.59
C LEU A 193 -23.13 2.45 12.90
N LEU A 194 -23.73 1.75 11.94
CA LEU A 194 -24.17 0.36 12.11
C LEU A 194 -23.00 -0.64 12.07
N SER A 195 -21.94 -0.33 11.32
CA SER A 195 -20.74 -1.18 11.19
C SER A 195 -19.99 -1.40 12.50
N GLY A 196 -20.19 -0.55 13.51
CA GLY A 196 -19.53 -0.66 14.83
C GLY A 196 -19.87 -1.93 15.63
N ARG A 197 -20.83 -2.76 15.18
CA ARG A 197 -21.15 -4.07 15.78
C ARG A 197 -20.23 -5.21 15.34
N ASP A 198 -19.57 -5.09 14.19
CA ASP A 198 -18.50 -5.99 13.76
C ASP A 198 -17.24 -5.15 13.51
N PRO A 199 -16.26 -5.16 14.44
CA PRO A 199 -15.04 -4.37 14.29
C PRO A 199 -14.22 -4.76 13.05
N GLY A 200 -14.50 -5.90 12.41
CA GLY A 200 -13.86 -6.31 11.15
C GLY A 200 -14.11 -5.38 9.96
N PHE A 201 -15.09 -4.47 10.03
CA PHE A 201 -15.35 -3.46 8.99
C PHE A 201 -14.79 -2.08 9.33
N LEU A 202 -14.35 -1.87 10.57
CA LEU A 202 -13.69 -0.66 11.03
C LEU A 202 -12.17 -0.83 10.86
N PRO A 203 -11.45 0.15 10.27
CA PRO A 203 -10.00 0.09 10.19
C PRO A 203 -9.34 -0.13 11.56
N HIS A 204 -8.41 -1.06 11.68
CA HIS A 204 -7.83 -1.47 12.98
C HIS A 204 -7.19 -0.31 13.79
N TRP A 205 -6.69 0.73 13.13
CA TRP A 205 -6.04 1.90 13.75
C TRP A 205 -7.02 2.95 14.32
N LEU A 206 -8.34 2.69 14.22
CA LEU A 206 -9.37 3.41 14.96
C LEU A 206 -9.58 2.88 16.38
N THR A 207 -8.76 1.92 16.83
CA THR A 207 -8.93 1.25 18.12
C THR A 207 -7.80 1.42 19.14
N ASP A 208 -6.67 2.07 18.81
CA ASP A 208 -5.69 2.46 19.85
C ASP A 208 -4.76 3.61 19.42
N GLY A 209 -4.47 4.51 20.36
CA GLY A 209 -3.61 5.68 20.19
C GLY A 209 -2.12 5.35 20.30
N ALA A 210 -1.32 5.85 19.36
CA ALA A 210 0.14 5.82 19.48
C ALA A 210 0.77 7.12 18.98
N THR A 211 1.26 7.92 19.91
CA THR A 211 2.09 9.12 19.78
C THR A 211 3.42 8.81 19.06
N ASP A 212 3.91 9.72 18.23
CA ASP A 212 5.20 10.39 18.46
C ASP A 212 5.56 11.43 17.39
N ASP A 213 6.19 12.47 17.90
CA ASP A 213 6.63 13.75 17.30
C ASP A 213 7.88 13.59 16.42
N THR A 214 8.05 14.43 15.40
CA THR A 214 9.24 15.28 15.17
C THR A 214 9.18 16.06 13.84
N SER A 215 9.58 17.33 13.95
CA SER A 215 9.37 18.54 13.13
C SER A 215 10.34 18.81 11.95
N ASP A 216 9.81 19.49 10.91
CA ASP A 216 10.29 20.61 10.02
C ASP A 216 11.66 20.50 9.27
N ASP A 217 11.96 21.00 8.04
CA ASP A 217 11.46 22.08 7.12
C ASP A 217 12.21 22.02 5.70
N PRO A 218 12.11 22.94 4.69
CA PRO A 218 11.15 23.05 3.54
C PRO A 218 11.72 23.30 2.09
N LEU A 219 10.80 23.37 1.07
CA LEU A 219 10.65 24.26 -0.15
C LEU A 219 10.09 23.49 -1.39
N ALA A 220 9.23 23.94 -2.33
CA ALA A 220 8.47 25.18 -2.67
C ALA A 220 7.24 24.82 -3.59
N ILE A 221 6.08 25.50 -3.53
CA ILE A 221 4.85 25.17 -4.33
C ILE A 221 4.05 26.40 -4.83
N GLY A 222 3.33 26.20 -5.96
CA GLY A 222 2.31 27.09 -6.56
C GLY A 222 0.85 26.61 -6.44
N MET A 223 -0.09 27.45 -6.89
CA MET A 223 -1.58 27.36 -6.98
C MET A 223 -2.36 26.42 -6.02
N ILE A 224 -3.03 27.02 -5.02
CA ILE A 224 -3.96 26.37 -4.07
C ILE A 224 -5.41 26.67 -4.47
N GLY A 225 -6.29 25.67 -4.43
CA GLY A 225 -7.74 25.89 -4.54
C GLY A 225 -8.41 25.94 -3.18
N VAL A 226 -8.97 27.08 -2.79
CA VAL A 226 -9.75 27.22 -1.54
C VAL A 226 -11.25 27.18 -1.83
N PHE A 227 -11.97 26.29 -1.15
CA PHE A 227 -13.39 26.06 -1.34
C PHE A 227 -14.13 26.13 -0.02
N ASN A 228 -15.12 27.02 0.10
CA ASN A 228 -15.92 27.18 1.31
C ASN A 228 -17.41 26.99 1.05
N ARG A 229 -18.13 26.49 2.06
CA ARG A 229 -19.60 26.46 2.04
C ARG A 229 -20.11 27.77 2.63
N SER A 230 -20.68 28.66 1.82
CA SER A 230 -21.19 29.96 2.29
C SER A 230 -22.40 29.77 3.23
N GLY A 231 -22.16 29.69 4.54
CA GLY A 231 -23.17 29.59 5.58
C GLY A 231 -22.73 30.31 6.86
N PRO A 232 -23.66 30.68 7.75
CA PRO A 232 -23.37 31.48 8.95
C PRO A 232 -22.41 30.80 9.94
N ASP A 233 -22.25 29.48 9.84
CA ASP A 233 -21.36 28.65 10.69
C ASP A 233 -20.11 28.13 9.94
N ALA A 234 -19.83 28.65 8.75
CA ALA A 234 -18.68 28.24 7.93
C ALA A 234 -17.36 28.61 8.61
N ILE A 235 -16.37 27.73 8.50
CA ILE A 235 -15.09 27.91 9.19
C ILE A 235 -14.17 28.83 8.39
N LEU A 236 -14.29 28.75 7.07
CA LEU A 236 -13.67 29.65 6.10
C LEU A 236 -14.62 30.82 5.79
N ASN A 237 -14.90 31.65 6.80
CA ASN A 237 -15.70 32.87 6.62
C ASN A 237 -14.87 34.01 6.01
N ASP A 238 -15.51 35.12 5.65
CA ASP A 238 -14.84 36.27 5.02
C ASP A 238 -13.64 36.81 5.83
N GLU A 239 -13.69 36.75 7.16
CA GLU A 239 -12.58 37.17 8.04
C GLU A 239 -11.38 36.23 7.94
N VAL A 240 -11.60 34.91 8.03
CA VAL A 240 -10.53 33.90 7.89
C VAL A 240 -9.98 33.91 6.47
N MET A 241 -10.84 34.09 5.47
CA MET A 241 -10.44 34.20 4.06
C MET A 241 -9.61 35.44 3.80
N SER A 242 -9.97 36.59 4.37
CA SER A 242 -9.16 37.82 4.25
C SER A 242 -7.77 37.65 4.86
N GLU A 243 -7.66 36.97 6.00
CA GLU A 243 -6.36 36.65 6.63
C GLU A 243 -5.55 35.65 5.80
N LEU A 244 -6.21 34.70 5.13
CA LEU A 244 -5.56 33.72 4.23
C LEU A 244 -5.10 34.36 2.92
N GLU A 245 -5.86 35.27 2.33
CA GLU A 245 -5.48 36.05 1.14
C GLU A 245 -4.22 36.90 1.39
N ILE A 246 -4.07 37.41 2.62
CA ILE A 246 -2.83 38.09 3.05
C ILE A 246 -1.64 37.12 3.10
N LEU A 247 -1.88 35.84 3.38
CA LEU A 247 -0.85 34.81 3.57
C LEU A 247 -0.51 34.03 2.29
N LEU A 248 -1.45 33.86 1.35
CA LEU A 248 -1.38 32.95 0.20
C LEU A 248 -1.91 33.65 -1.08
N GLY A 249 -1.15 33.62 -2.17
CA GLY A 249 -1.51 34.31 -3.42
C GLY A 249 -2.75 33.72 -4.12
N ASP A 250 -3.66 34.61 -4.51
CA ASP A 250 -5.00 34.44 -5.12
C ASP A 250 -5.29 33.12 -5.88
N VAL A 251 -6.22 32.30 -5.36
CA VAL A 251 -7.42 31.76 -6.04
C VAL A 251 -8.45 31.31 -4.97
N THR A 252 -9.55 32.05 -4.81
CA THR A 252 -10.71 31.63 -3.99
C THR A 252 -11.89 31.31 -4.91
N THR A 253 -12.62 30.21 -4.68
CA THR A 253 -13.80 29.86 -5.49
C THR A 253 -14.88 29.21 -4.62
N GLN A 254 -16.10 29.74 -4.68
CA GLN A 254 -17.26 29.14 -4.01
C GLN A 254 -17.73 27.88 -4.77
N ILE A 255 -18.07 26.81 -4.05
CA ILE A 255 -18.78 25.64 -4.59
C ILE A 255 -20.16 25.58 -3.95
N ASP A 256 -21.20 25.50 -4.78
CA ASP A 256 -22.54 25.14 -4.33
C ASP A 256 -22.62 23.62 -4.15
N GLY A 257 -22.69 23.16 -2.90
CA GLY A 257 -22.66 21.75 -2.49
C GLY A 257 -23.80 20.84 -3.00
N ASP A 258 -24.78 21.40 -3.70
CA ASP A 258 -25.85 20.65 -4.39
C ASP A 258 -25.69 20.65 -5.94
N GLY A 259 -24.60 21.24 -6.45
CA GLY A 259 -24.34 21.50 -7.88
C GLY A 259 -23.32 20.59 -8.58
N ASP A 260 -23.25 20.74 -9.91
CA ASP A 260 -22.39 20.06 -10.90
C ASP A 260 -21.10 19.43 -10.34
N ILE A 261 -21.17 18.17 -9.89
CA ILE A 261 -20.02 17.39 -9.38
C ILE A 261 -18.89 17.34 -10.43
N ASP A 262 -19.23 17.25 -11.72
CA ASP A 262 -18.26 17.26 -12.81
C ASP A 262 -17.59 18.63 -12.97
N GLY A 263 -18.32 19.71 -12.70
CA GLY A 263 -17.79 21.08 -12.61
C GLY A 263 -16.79 21.23 -11.47
N THR A 264 -17.14 20.71 -10.29
CA THR A 264 -16.28 20.70 -9.09
C THR A 264 -15.00 19.89 -9.32
N LEU A 265 -15.10 18.67 -9.87
CA LEU A 265 -13.93 17.85 -10.24
C LEU A 265 -13.04 18.54 -11.29
N ARG A 266 -13.64 19.23 -12.27
CA ARG A 266 -12.88 20.04 -13.25
C ARG A 266 -12.17 21.24 -12.62
N ALA A 267 -12.70 21.81 -11.55
CA ALA A 267 -12.04 22.86 -10.80
C ALA A 267 -10.84 22.31 -10.01
N PHE A 268 -11.03 21.18 -9.33
CA PHE A 268 -9.99 20.45 -8.63
C PHE A 268 -8.79 20.12 -9.52
N LEU A 269 -9.03 19.59 -10.73
CA LEU A 269 -7.95 19.24 -11.68
C LEU A 269 -7.10 20.43 -12.16
N LYS A 270 -7.47 21.67 -11.84
CA LYS A 270 -6.70 22.88 -12.16
C LYS A 270 -5.79 23.34 -11.02
N THR A 271 -5.84 22.70 -9.85
CA THR A 271 -5.06 23.09 -8.67
C THR A 271 -4.12 21.96 -8.26
N ASP A 272 -3.04 22.29 -7.54
CA ASP A 272 -2.08 21.29 -7.03
C ASP A 272 -2.54 20.69 -5.69
N MET A 273 -3.43 21.38 -4.98
CA MET A 273 -4.04 21.00 -3.71
C MET A 273 -5.42 21.65 -3.55
N VAL A 274 -6.25 21.04 -2.70
CA VAL A 274 -7.55 21.57 -2.26
C VAL A 274 -7.50 21.88 -0.76
N ALA A 275 -7.92 23.07 -0.35
CA ALA A 275 -8.22 23.39 1.03
C ALA A 275 -9.71 23.71 1.14
N THR A 276 -10.43 23.06 2.05
CA THR A 276 -11.88 23.21 2.11
C THR A 276 -12.45 22.98 3.51
N ASP A 277 -13.57 23.62 3.84
CA ASP A 277 -14.39 23.28 5.00
C ASP A 277 -15.61 22.41 4.64
N ASP A 278 -15.76 22.07 3.36
CA ASP A 278 -16.82 21.19 2.87
C ASP A 278 -16.34 19.73 2.86
N PRO A 279 -16.93 18.85 3.69
CA PRO A 279 -16.53 17.46 3.74
C PRO A 279 -16.79 16.69 2.43
N ALA A 280 -17.79 17.07 1.63
CA ALA A 280 -18.07 16.45 0.34
C ALA A 280 -17.01 16.81 -0.70
N ALA A 281 -16.64 18.10 -0.78
CA ALA A 281 -15.54 18.56 -1.62
C ALA A 281 -14.23 17.85 -1.25
N ALA A 282 -13.96 17.68 0.04
CA ALA A 282 -12.76 16.99 0.52
C ALA A 282 -12.71 15.51 0.10
N LEU A 283 -13.84 14.79 0.20
CA LEU A 283 -13.92 13.39 -0.23
C LEU A 283 -13.76 13.26 -1.75
N LEU A 284 -14.37 14.15 -2.52
CA LEU A 284 -14.26 14.15 -3.99
C LEU A 284 -12.83 14.45 -4.46
N ALA A 285 -12.19 15.47 -3.88
CA ALA A 285 -10.79 15.81 -4.17
C ALA A 285 -9.83 14.69 -3.74
N GLY A 286 -10.07 14.10 -2.57
CA GLY A 286 -9.30 12.94 -2.08
C GLY A 286 -9.46 11.71 -3.00
N ALA A 287 -10.67 11.45 -3.50
CA ALA A 287 -10.93 10.39 -4.48
C ALA A 287 -10.25 10.64 -5.83
N ALA A 288 -10.04 11.90 -6.21
CA ALA A 288 -9.25 12.30 -7.37
C ALA A 288 -7.72 12.19 -7.14
N GLY A 289 -7.28 11.79 -5.93
CA GLY A 289 -5.87 11.61 -5.58
C GLY A 289 -5.14 12.90 -5.20
N MET A 290 -5.89 13.98 -4.99
CA MET A 290 -5.33 15.28 -4.63
C MET A 290 -4.95 15.36 -3.14
N PRO A 291 -3.92 16.13 -2.78
CA PRO A 291 -3.78 16.63 -1.43
C PRO A 291 -4.99 17.50 -1.06
N VAL A 292 -5.54 17.28 0.13
CA VAL A 292 -6.72 17.97 0.65
C VAL A 292 -6.47 18.37 2.08
N VAL A 293 -6.61 19.65 2.43
CA VAL A 293 -6.74 20.08 3.83
C VAL A 293 -8.23 20.29 4.10
N LEU A 294 -8.81 19.52 5.02
CA LEU A 294 -10.21 19.63 5.42
C LEU A 294 -10.32 20.33 6.77
N LEU A 295 -10.87 21.53 6.78
CA LEU A 295 -11.13 22.28 7.99
C LEU A 295 -12.47 21.84 8.59
N LEU A 296 -12.44 21.42 9.85
CA LEU A 296 -13.56 20.84 10.57
C LEU A 296 -13.87 21.63 11.83
N PRO A 297 -15.15 21.72 12.23
CA PRO A 297 -15.46 22.26 13.55
C PRO A 297 -14.94 21.29 14.62
N GLU A 298 -14.63 21.78 15.83
CA GLU A 298 -14.23 20.90 16.95
C GLU A 298 -15.24 19.77 17.15
N SER A 299 -16.54 20.05 16.97
CA SER A 299 -17.66 19.10 17.05
C SER A 299 -17.81 18.13 15.87
N ALA A 300 -16.95 18.20 14.85
CA ALA A 300 -17.05 17.28 13.73
C ALA A 300 -16.91 15.82 14.18
N PRO A 301 -17.52 14.87 13.47
CA PRO A 301 -17.48 13.45 13.86
C PRO A 301 -16.05 12.90 13.95
N TRP A 302 -15.82 11.96 14.86
CA TRP A 302 -14.51 11.33 15.08
C TRP A 302 -13.95 10.59 13.86
N TRP A 303 -14.80 10.11 12.95
CA TRP A 303 -14.39 9.32 11.78
C TRP A 303 -13.64 10.13 10.73
N TRP A 304 -13.56 11.45 10.88
CA TRP A 304 -12.64 12.27 10.10
C TRP A 304 -11.19 12.17 10.58
N GLY A 305 -10.96 11.60 11.77
CA GLY A 305 -9.67 11.57 12.45
C GLY A 305 -9.47 12.79 13.35
N ASP A 306 -8.45 12.69 14.20
CA ASP A 306 -8.06 13.72 15.18
C ASP A 306 -6.67 14.32 14.91
N ARG A 307 -5.99 13.89 13.84
CA ARG A 307 -4.56 14.15 13.62
C ARG A 307 -4.27 14.91 12.33
N ALA A 308 -3.14 15.62 12.34
CA ALA A 308 -2.54 16.30 11.21
C ALA A 308 -1.82 15.36 10.20
N ASP A 309 -1.75 14.05 10.46
CA ASP A 309 -1.01 13.06 9.65
C ASP A 309 -1.87 12.37 8.56
N GLY A 310 -3.15 12.73 8.45
CA GLY A 310 -4.06 12.31 7.39
C GLY A 310 -5.41 11.76 7.89
N ALA A 311 -6.41 11.72 7.01
CA ALA A 311 -7.77 11.30 7.29
C ALA A 311 -8.02 9.86 6.88
N VAL A 312 -9.04 9.29 7.53
CA VAL A 312 -9.48 7.89 7.40
C VAL A 312 -9.91 7.52 5.99
N TRP A 313 -10.36 8.50 5.21
CA TRP A 313 -10.99 8.27 3.91
C TRP A 313 -9.98 8.26 2.75
N HIS A 314 -8.96 9.12 2.79
CA HIS A 314 -7.97 9.23 1.72
C HIS A 314 -6.57 9.50 2.29
N SER A 315 -5.53 8.91 1.69
CA SER A 315 -4.13 9.03 2.15
C SER A 315 -3.54 10.43 2.08
N ARG A 316 -4.20 11.35 1.37
CA ARG A 316 -3.77 12.73 1.21
C ARG A 316 -4.82 13.74 1.65
N LEU A 317 -5.80 13.33 2.46
CA LEU A 317 -6.76 14.24 3.09
C LEU A 317 -6.29 14.51 4.52
N TYR A 318 -6.21 15.74 4.98
CA TYR A 318 -5.62 16.15 6.25
C TYR A 318 -6.65 16.96 7.05
N PRO A 319 -7.22 16.41 8.14
CA PRO A 319 -8.25 17.09 8.91
C PRO A 319 -7.62 18.09 9.90
N LEU A 320 -8.09 19.34 9.86
CA LEU A 320 -7.73 20.38 10.82
C LEU A 320 -8.98 20.77 11.62
N ARG A 321 -8.98 20.58 12.94
CA ARG A 321 -10.12 20.94 13.80
C ARG A 321 -9.95 22.34 14.38
N ARG A 322 -10.93 23.21 14.16
CA ARG A 322 -10.98 24.55 14.75
C ARG A 322 -11.53 24.49 16.17
N ARG A 323 -10.72 24.92 17.14
CA ARG A 323 -11.11 25.05 18.55
C ARG A 323 -12.26 26.04 18.73
N TYR A 324 -13.18 25.73 19.64
CA TYR A 324 -14.23 26.67 20.05
C TYR A 324 -13.63 27.96 20.59
N GLY A 325 -14.07 29.11 20.05
CA GLY A 325 -13.61 30.43 20.47
C GLY A 325 -12.26 30.88 19.88
N ALA A 326 -11.63 30.10 19.00
CA ALA A 326 -10.41 30.51 18.31
C ALA A 326 -10.63 31.77 17.46
N ALA A 327 -9.71 32.71 17.57
CA ALA A 327 -9.71 33.94 16.78
C ALA A 327 -9.53 33.63 15.28
N ALA A 328 -10.09 34.46 14.40
CA ALA A 328 -9.98 34.26 12.95
C ALA A 328 -8.52 34.17 12.49
N GLY A 329 -7.65 35.08 12.96
CA GLY A 329 -6.22 35.07 12.64
C GLY A 329 -5.45 33.85 13.18
N GLU A 330 -5.89 33.23 14.27
CA GLU A 330 -5.30 31.98 14.77
C GLU A 330 -5.68 30.81 13.84
N THR A 331 -6.96 30.74 13.45
CA THR A 331 -7.47 29.72 12.54
C THR A 331 -6.80 29.80 11.17
N ALA A 332 -6.65 31.02 10.63
CA ALA A 332 -5.98 31.28 9.36
C ALA A 332 -4.50 30.88 9.40
N ARG A 333 -3.77 31.19 10.48
CA ARG A 333 -2.38 30.73 10.66
C ARG A 333 -2.25 29.22 10.70
N LEU A 334 -3.05 28.54 11.53
CA LEU A 334 -3.01 27.08 11.62
C LEU A 334 -3.33 26.42 10.28
N LEU A 335 -4.29 26.97 9.54
CA LEU A 335 -4.62 26.47 8.21
C LEU A 335 -3.47 26.73 7.23
N ALA A 336 -2.87 27.92 7.24
CA ALA A 336 -1.71 28.23 6.41
C ALA A 336 -0.53 27.30 6.73
N ASP A 337 -0.23 27.06 8.00
CA ASP A 337 0.82 26.13 8.44
C ASP A 337 0.53 24.70 7.95
N MET A 338 -0.72 24.25 8.04
CA MET A 338 -1.13 22.93 7.56
C MET A 338 -1.05 22.82 6.04
N ILE A 339 -1.51 23.85 5.32
CA ILE A 339 -1.40 23.96 3.86
C ILE A 339 0.07 23.90 3.46
N LEU A 340 0.94 24.66 4.12
CA LEU A 340 2.39 24.65 3.89
C LEU A 340 2.99 23.28 4.20
N HIS A 341 2.56 22.62 5.28
CA HIS A 341 2.99 21.28 5.64
C HIS A 341 2.63 20.24 4.58
N VAL A 342 1.37 20.24 4.12
CA VAL A 342 0.86 19.32 3.09
C VAL A 342 1.48 19.61 1.73
N ALA A 343 1.69 20.88 1.40
CA ALA A 343 2.40 21.32 0.20
C ALA A 343 3.89 20.90 0.22
N ALA A 344 4.55 20.93 1.37
CA ALA A 344 5.96 20.59 1.49
C ALA A 344 6.27 19.08 1.41
N ALA A 345 5.27 18.20 1.35
CA ALA A 345 5.48 16.75 1.30
C ALA A 345 5.77 16.23 -0.13
N PRO A 346 7.01 15.87 -0.50
CA PRO A 346 7.23 15.13 -1.73
C PRO A 346 6.56 13.76 -1.63
N THR A 347 6.07 13.25 -2.77
CA THR A 347 5.50 11.89 -2.93
C THR A 347 6.44 10.75 -2.49
N ASP A 348 7.70 11.05 -2.14
CA ASP A 348 8.76 10.11 -1.76
C ASP A 348 9.36 10.35 -0.33
N HIS A 349 8.76 11.20 0.51
CA HIS A 349 9.29 11.53 1.86
C HIS A 349 9.32 10.28 2.80
N PRO A 350 10.40 9.99 3.54
CA PRO A 350 10.53 8.76 4.35
C PRO A 350 9.43 8.54 5.40
N GLN A 351 8.92 9.59 6.04
CA GLN A 351 7.81 9.50 7.00
C GLN A 351 6.44 9.38 6.30
N ALA A 352 6.21 10.06 5.17
CA ALA A 352 5.00 9.86 4.37
C ALA A 352 5.00 8.47 3.72
N ARG A 353 6.19 7.97 3.39
CA ARG A 353 6.46 6.59 2.97
C ARG A 353 6.23 5.63 4.13
N LEU A 354 6.67 5.92 5.36
CA LEU A 354 6.43 5.09 6.55
C LEU A 354 4.93 5.05 6.92
N LEU A 355 4.25 6.19 6.90
CA LEU A 355 2.81 6.30 7.14
C LEU A 355 2.01 5.61 6.04
N ASN A 356 2.36 5.81 4.76
CA ASN A 356 1.77 5.06 3.65
C ASN A 356 2.14 3.58 3.68
N GLU A 357 3.33 3.19 4.14
CA GLU A 357 3.78 1.80 4.23
C GLU A 357 3.06 1.08 5.38
N ASN A 358 2.91 1.73 6.54
CA ASN A 358 2.14 1.22 7.67
C ASN A 358 0.63 1.18 7.35
N ARG A 359 0.12 2.19 6.64
CA ARG A 359 -1.26 2.19 6.12
C ARG A 359 -1.48 1.12 5.05
N LYS A 360 -0.55 0.98 4.10
CA LYS A 360 -0.59 -0.06 3.08
C LYS A 360 -0.45 -1.44 3.72
N LEU A 361 0.38 -1.60 4.74
CA LEU A 361 0.47 -2.81 5.55
C LEU A 361 -0.88 -3.14 6.18
N ALA A 362 -1.51 -2.17 6.84
CA ALA A 362 -2.82 -2.31 7.46
C ALA A 362 -3.93 -2.68 6.46
N GLU A 363 -4.08 -1.91 5.39
CA GLU A 363 -5.06 -2.17 4.32
C GLU A 363 -4.81 -3.54 3.67
N THR A 364 -3.55 -3.92 3.50
CA THR A 364 -3.19 -5.22 2.94
C THR A 364 -3.46 -6.35 3.92
N LEU A 365 -3.22 -6.16 5.22
CA LEU A 365 -3.57 -7.13 6.27
C LEU A 365 -5.08 -7.40 6.29
N ASP A 366 -5.90 -6.37 6.06
CA ASP A 366 -7.35 -6.52 5.91
C ASP A 366 -7.69 -7.37 4.68
N ILE A 367 -7.08 -7.08 3.52
CA ILE A 367 -7.26 -7.82 2.26
C ILE A 367 -6.87 -9.29 2.43
N VAL A 368 -5.75 -9.56 3.10
CA VAL A 368 -5.22 -10.92 3.23
C VAL A 368 -5.75 -11.65 4.47
N SER A 369 -6.54 -10.99 5.32
CA SER A 369 -7.12 -11.56 6.54
C SER A 369 -7.86 -12.88 6.34
N PRO A 370 -8.58 -13.15 5.22
CA PRO A 370 -9.22 -14.45 5.01
C PRO A 370 -8.22 -15.62 4.88
N TYR A 371 -6.97 -15.33 4.53
CA TYR A 371 -5.90 -16.31 4.36
C TYR A 371 -5.07 -16.51 5.64
N LEU A 372 -5.32 -15.73 6.69
CA LEU A 372 -4.57 -15.79 7.96
C LEU A 372 -5.12 -16.86 8.93
N GLY A 373 -6.08 -17.69 8.53
CA GLY A 373 -6.66 -18.74 9.38
C GLY A 373 -7.58 -18.20 10.48
N ALA A 374 -7.99 -19.06 11.43
CA ALA A 374 -8.89 -18.72 12.55
C ALA A 374 -8.21 -17.85 13.64
N ILE A 375 -7.39 -16.88 13.23
CA ILE A 375 -6.76 -15.93 14.12
C ILE A 375 -7.81 -14.91 14.53
N ASN A 376 -8.12 -14.95 15.83
CA ASN A 376 -8.94 -13.97 16.50
C ASN A 376 -8.45 -12.57 16.09
N ARG A 377 -9.35 -11.79 15.46
CA ARG A 377 -9.11 -10.57 14.66
C ARG A 377 -8.52 -9.37 15.43
N THR A 378 -7.77 -9.61 16.50
CA THR A 378 -7.40 -8.59 17.50
C THR A 378 -5.91 -8.43 17.79
N ALA A 379 -5.01 -9.25 17.25
CA ALA A 379 -3.57 -8.94 17.26
C ALA A 379 -2.76 -9.85 16.31
N VAL A 380 -2.64 -9.45 15.05
CA VAL A 380 -1.63 -10.05 14.17
C VAL A 380 -0.31 -9.35 14.48
N LYS A 381 0.56 -10.00 15.26
CA LYS A 381 1.92 -9.49 15.44
C LYS A 381 2.61 -9.52 14.07
N THR A 382 3.23 -8.41 13.69
CA THR A 382 4.05 -8.31 12.49
C THR A 382 5.47 -7.89 12.82
N GLU A 383 6.43 -8.37 12.06
CA GLU A 383 7.83 -7.94 12.14
C GLU A 383 8.34 -7.65 10.74
N GLU A 384 8.92 -6.46 10.53
CA GLU A 384 9.56 -6.14 9.25
C GLU A 384 10.84 -6.98 9.09
N LEU A 385 10.91 -7.76 8.01
CA LEU A 385 12.08 -8.54 7.65
C LEU A 385 13.07 -7.64 6.90
N THR A 386 14.15 -7.29 7.57
CA THR A 386 15.24 -6.50 6.99
C THR A 386 16.10 -7.37 6.05
N GLY A 387 16.42 -6.86 4.85
CA GLY A 387 17.33 -7.55 3.92
C GLY A 387 17.00 -7.43 2.42
N GLY A 388 15.78 -7.03 2.07
CA GLY A 388 15.40 -6.70 0.68
C GLY A 388 15.77 -5.25 0.33
N THR A 389 16.40 -5.01 -0.83
CA THR A 389 16.76 -3.65 -1.26
C THR A 389 15.63 -2.91 -2.00
N ARG A 390 14.60 -3.63 -2.44
CA ARG A 390 13.53 -3.11 -3.33
C ARG A 390 12.11 -3.47 -2.90
N ASN A 391 11.95 -4.39 -1.95
CA ASN A 391 10.67 -4.92 -1.49
C ASN A 391 10.56 -4.71 0.02
N LYS A 392 9.39 -4.27 0.50
CA LYS A 392 9.06 -4.23 1.92
C LYS A 392 8.38 -5.56 2.28
N VAL A 393 8.97 -6.28 3.23
CA VAL A 393 8.59 -7.65 3.55
C VAL A 393 8.34 -7.75 5.04
N PHE A 394 7.20 -8.31 5.42
CA PHE A 394 6.77 -8.47 6.80
C PHE A 394 6.55 -9.95 7.10
N ARG A 395 7.11 -10.43 8.20
CA ARG A 395 6.68 -11.68 8.82
C ARG A 395 5.39 -11.43 9.56
N ILE A 396 4.43 -12.30 9.33
CA ILE A 396 3.14 -12.32 9.99
C ILE A 396 3.14 -13.54 10.91
N PHE A 397 3.01 -13.31 12.21
CA PHE A 397 2.96 -14.40 13.19
C PHE A 397 1.57 -15.00 13.24
N SER A 398 1.49 -16.33 13.16
CA SER A 398 0.23 -17.07 13.06
C SER A 398 0.28 -18.35 13.90
N PRO A 399 -0.80 -18.74 14.61
CA PRO A 399 -0.82 -19.95 15.43
C PRO A 399 -0.59 -21.26 14.65
N GLU A 400 -0.99 -21.30 13.38
CA GLU A 400 -0.87 -22.49 12.54
C GLU A 400 0.48 -22.53 11.81
N GLN A 401 0.85 -21.41 11.19
CA GLN A 401 2.07 -21.26 10.40
C GLN A 401 2.34 -19.79 10.12
N ASP A 402 3.57 -19.35 10.39
CA ASP A 402 3.98 -17.98 10.06
C ASP A 402 3.98 -17.75 8.54
N LEU A 403 3.67 -16.51 8.17
CA LEU A 403 3.52 -16.08 6.80
C LEU A 403 4.45 -14.91 6.49
N VAL A 404 4.67 -14.66 5.21
CA VAL A 404 5.45 -13.55 4.69
C VAL A 404 4.57 -12.73 3.77
N LEU A 405 4.36 -11.47 4.14
CA LEU A 405 3.68 -10.48 3.33
C LEU A 405 4.69 -9.56 2.66
N ARG A 406 4.70 -9.52 1.34
CA ARG A 406 5.45 -8.55 0.55
C ARG A 406 4.50 -7.47 0.08
N LEU A 407 4.76 -6.22 0.47
CA LEU A 407 4.07 -5.07 -0.10
C LEU A 407 4.76 -4.71 -1.43
N GLY A 408 3.94 -4.37 -2.44
CA GLY A 408 4.40 -3.99 -3.78
C GLY A 408 5.61 -3.06 -3.84
N ARG A 409 6.33 -3.08 -4.96
CA ARG A 409 7.61 -2.37 -5.15
C ARG A 409 7.46 -0.85 -5.08
N PHE A 410 8.53 -0.15 -4.71
CA PHE A 410 8.58 1.30 -4.78
C PHE A 410 9.91 1.81 -5.35
N PRO A 411 9.92 2.54 -6.50
CA PRO A 411 8.77 2.85 -7.36
C PRO A 411 8.17 1.60 -8.03
N GLN A 412 6.86 1.62 -8.31
CA GLN A 412 6.14 0.47 -8.88
C GLN A 412 6.60 0.18 -10.32
N PRO A 413 7.06 -1.04 -10.65
CA PRO A 413 7.22 -1.46 -12.03
C PRO A 413 5.84 -1.63 -12.69
N GLY A 414 5.81 -1.79 -14.02
CA GLY A 414 4.55 -1.92 -14.74
C GLY A 414 3.78 -3.20 -14.35
N PRO A 415 2.43 -3.22 -14.39
CA PRO A 415 1.60 -4.38 -14.00
C PRO A 415 1.97 -5.72 -14.68
N LYS A 416 2.54 -5.66 -15.90
CA LYS A 416 2.97 -6.84 -16.66
C LYS A 416 4.14 -7.58 -16.00
N ASP A 417 4.99 -6.88 -15.26
CA ASP A 417 6.14 -7.51 -14.57
C ASP A 417 5.68 -8.31 -13.35
N HIS A 418 4.71 -7.79 -12.58
CA HIS A 418 4.12 -8.51 -11.45
C HIS A 418 3.34 -9.76 -11.91
N ALA A 419 2.54 -9.65 -12.97
CA ALA A 419 1.82 -10.79 -13.53
C ALA A 419 2.75 -11.91 -14.07
N ARG A 420 3.97 -11.55 -14.53
CA ARG A 420 4.99 -12.54 -14.94
C ARG A 420 5.55 -13.25 -13.72
N GLU A 421 6.03 -12.49 -12.74
CA GLU A 421 6.63 -13.02 -11.51
C GLU A 421 5.67 -13.96 -10.77
N ILE A 422 4.43 -13.52 -10.53
CA ILE A 422 3.40 -14.30 -9.83
C ILE A 422 3.15 -15.63 -10.55
N ALA A 423 2.99 -15.60 -11.88
CA ALA A 423 2.72 -16.80 -12.66
C ALA A 423 3.88 -17.81 -12.57
N ASN A 424 5.11 -17.35 -12.72
CA ASN A 424 6.30 -18.20 -12.68
C ASN A 424 6.54 -18.77 -11.27
N MET A 425 6.42 -17.93 -10.25
CA MET A 425 6.54 -18.35 -8.84
C MET A 425 5.45 -19.36 -8.46
N THR A 426 4.21 -19.19 -8.94
CA THR A 426 3.11 -20.14 -8.69
C THR A 426 3.44 -21.54 -9.22
N VAL A 427 3.99 -21.63 -10.45
CA VAL A 427 4.42 -22.90 -11.04
C VAL A 427 5.55 -23.53 -10.20
N ALA A 428 6.53 -22.74 -9.79
CA ALA A 428 7.64 -23.21 -8.95
C ALA A 428 7.18 -23.67 -7.56
N ALA A 429 6.27 -22.93 -6.93
CA ALA A 429 5.69 -23.24 -5.63
C ALA A 429 4.94 -24.57 -5.62
N GLY A 430 4.22 -24.88 -6.72
CA GLY A 430 3.52 -26.15 -6.90
C GLY A 430 4.43 -27.40 -6.89
N THR A 431 5.76 -27.22 -7.00
CA THR A 431 6.72 -28.30 -6.86
C THR A 431 7.54 -28.23 -5.58
N GLY A 432 7.39 -27.18 -4.77
CA GLY A 432 8.26 -26.92 -3.61
C GLY A 432 9.63 -26.36 -3.98
N ALA A 433 9.77 -25.71 -5.13
CA ALA A 433 10.98 -24.94 -5.49
C ALA A 433 10.92 -23.49 -4.99
N ALA A 434 9.72 -22.98 -4.70
CA ALA A 434 9.44 -21.68 -4.12
C ALA A 434 8.52 -21.84 -2.89
N PRO A 435 8.44 -20.84 -2.00
CA PRO A 435 7.42 -20.80 -0.95
C PRO A 435 5.99 -20.89 -1.54
N PRO A 436 5.08 -21.68 -0.93
CA PRO A 436 3.65 -21.64 -1.23
C PRO A 436 3.10 -20.21 -1.19
N LEU A 437 2.31 -19.85 -2.21
CA LEU A 437 1.57 -18.58 -2.30
C LEU A 437 0.14 -18.79 -1.82
N TYR A 438 -0.31 -17.94 -0.90
CA TYR A 438 -1.69 -17.90 -0.41
C TYR A 438 -2.49 -16.77 -1.04
N PHE A 439 -1.83 -15.65 -1.33
CA PHE A 439 -2.42 -14.50 -2.02
C PHE A 439 -1.38 -13.84 -2.92
N ALA A 440 -1.83 -13.31 -4.06
CA ALA A 440 -1.02 -12.46 -4.91
C ALA A 440 -1.90 -11.50 -5.73
N ASP A 441 -1.53 -10.22 -5.77
CA ASP A 441 -2.16 -9.21 -6.62
C ASP A 441 -1.20 -8.75 -7.71
N SER A 442 -1.59 -8.97 -8.97
CA SER A 442 -0.81 -8.55 -10.14
C SER A 442 -0.86 -7.06 -10.43
N LEU A 443 -1.79 -6.31 -9.83
CA LEU A 443 -1.92 -4.87 -10.04
C LEU A 443 -0.79 -4.10 -9.36
N ASP A 444 -0.45 -4.48 -8.13
CA ASP A 444 0.55 -3.78 -7.33
C ASP A 444 1.71 -4.67 -6.85
N GLY A 445 1.67 -5.97 -7.13
CA GLY A 445 2.73 -6.92 -6.82
C GLY A 445 2.72 -7.44 -5.39
N THR A 446 1.67 -7.17 -4.63
CA THR A 446 1.48 -7.68 -3.26
C THR A 446 1.39 -9.20 -3.25
N MET A 447 2.07 -9.85 -2.30
CA MET A 447 2.08 -11.32 -2.17
C MET A 447 2.07 -11.75 -0.70
N LEU A 448 1.25 -12.75 -0.39
CA LEU A 448 1.29 -13.49 0.88
C LEU A 448 1.78 -14.91 0.60
N SER A 449 2.83 -15.33 1.29
CA SER A 449 3.49 -16.63 1.12
C SER A 449 3.83 -17.28 2.46
N ARG A 450 4.20 -18.56 2.45
CA ARG A 450 4.69 -19.25 3.65
C ARG A 450 5.99 -18.62 4.15
N PHE A 451 6.12 -18.42 5.45
CA PHE A 451 7.40 -18.11 6.07
C PHE A 451 8.32 -19.34 6.09
N MET A 452 9.56 -19.15 5.66
CA MET A 452 10.57 -20.19 5.67
C MET A 452 11.41 -20.08 6.95
N ASP A 453 11.34 -21.07 7.84
CA ASP A 453 12.04 -21.03 9.14
C ASP A 453 13.57 -21.11 9.01
N GLY A 454 14.07 -21.61 7.89
CA GLY A 454 15.49 -21.68 7.59
C GLY A 454 16.13 -20.28 7.45
N LYS A 455 17.41 -20.17 7.81
CA LYS A 455 18.17 -18.95 7.55
C LYS A 455 18.56 -18.85 6.06
N PRO A 456 18.51 -17.64 5.46
CA PRO A 456 19.10 -17.39 4.16
C PRO A 456 20.55 -17.86 4.08
N MET A 457 20.92 -18.52 2.99
CA MET A 457 22.28 -19.02 2.82
C MET A 457 23.26 -17.85 2.66
N THR A 458 24.45 -18.02 3.25
CA THR A 458 25.59 -17.15 3.01
C THR A 458 26.49 -17.75 1.94
N ALA A 459 27.40 -16.96 1.37
CA ALA A 459 28.42 -17.52 0.49
C ALA A 459 29.27 -18.62 1.17
N LYS A 460 29.45 -18.56 2.50
CA LYS A 460 30.17 -19.59 3.26
C LYS A 460 29.37 -20.89 3.37
N SER A 461 28.09 -20.82 3.74
CA SER A 461 27.26 -22.02 3.88
C SER A 461 26.94 -22.64 2.52
N MET A 462 26.71 -21.83 1.48
CA MET A 462 26.49 -22.32 0.12
C MET A 462 27.71 -23.07 -0.46
N ARG A 463 28.92 -22.79 0.01
CA ARG A 463 30.14 -23.52 -0.38
C ARG A 463 30.32 -24.86 0.35
N GLN A 464 29.41 -25.25 1.23
CA GLN A 464 29.41 -26.61 1.77
C GLN A 464 28.95 -27.58 0.68
N MET A 465 29.55 -28.77 0.65
CA MET A 465 29.34 -29.77 -0.40
C MET A 465 27.86 -30.11 -0.56
N GLU A 466 27.20 -30.36 0.56
CA GLU A 466 25.81 -30.78 0.65
C GLU A 466 24.87 -29.70 0.08
N ASN A 467 25.11 -28.43 0.44
CA ASN A 467 24.30 -27.29 -0.02
C ASN A 467 24.49 -27.00 -1.50
N ALA A 468 25.74 -27.08 -2.01
CA ALA A 468 26.01 -26.90 -3.41
C ALA A 468 25.32 -27.99 -4.25
N VAL A 469 25.46 -29.26 -3.85
CA VAL A 469 24.77 -30.39 -4.48
C VAL A 469 23.25 -30.25 -4.42
N ALA A 470 22.69 -29.81 -3.29
CA ALA A 470 21.26 -29.53 -3.16
C ALA A 470 20.80 -28.40 -4.12
N ALA A 471 21.59 -27.35 -4.30
CA ALA A 471 21.29 -26.28 -5.25
C ALA A 471 21.30 -26.78 -6.71
N ALA A 472 22.23 -27.66 -7.08
CA ALA A 472 22.23 -28.30 -8.40
C ALA A 472 20.96 -29.11 -8.66
N ARG A 473 20.50 -29.87 -7.67
CA ARG A 473 19.22 -30.62 -7.75
C ARG A 473 18.02 -29.69 -7.89
N LEU A 474 18.01 -28.59 -7.14
CA LEU A 474 16.96 -27.58 -7.23
C LEU A 474 16.91 -26.95 -8.63
N PHE A 475 18.06 -26.60 -9.22
CA PHE A 475 18.09 -26.09 -10.59
C PHE A 475 17.57 -27.09 -11.62
N ARG A 476 17.99 -28.36 -11.55
CA ARG A 476 17.44 -29.40 -12.43
C ARG A 476 15.92 -29.49 -12.33
N LYS A 477 15.39 -29.42 -11.11
CA LYS A 477 13.94 -29.42 -10.86
C LYS A 477 13.25 -28.21 -11.48
N ILE A 478 13.82 -27.01 -11.34
CA ILE A 478 13.27 -25.77 -11.89
C ILE A 478 13.31 -25.80 -13.43
N HIS A 479 14.42 -26.23 -14.01
CA HIS A 479 14.62 -26.27 -15.47
C HIS A 479 13.69 -27.25 -16.16
N ALA A 480 13.17 -28.24 -15.43
CA ALA A 480 12.20 -29.22 -15.89
C ALA A 480 10.72 -28.79 -15.72
N LEU A 481 10.45 -27.58 -15.22
CA LEU A 481 9.09 -27.09 -15.04
C LEU A 481 8.40 -26.78 -16.39
N PRO A 482 7.08 -26.60 -16.40
CA PRO A 482 6.40 -25.98 -17.54
C PRO A 482 7.00 -24.61 -17.90
N PRO A 483 6.95 -24.20 -19.18
CA PRO A 483 7.53 -22.94 -19.64
C PRO A 483 7.08 -21.72 -18.83
N PHE A 484 8.05 -20.93 -18.38
CA PHE A 484 7.82 -19.65 -17.72
C PHE A 484 7.40 -18.57 -18.71
N ARG A 485 6.71 -17.55 -18.21
CA ARG A 485 6.41 -16.33 -18.96
C ARG A 485 7.66 -15.47 -19.08
N GLY A 486 7.84 -14.88 -20.26
CA GLY A 486 8.94 -13.96 -20.57
C GLY A 486 10.25 -14.66 -20.93
N SER A 487 11.21 -13.86 -21.36
CA SER A 487 12.54 -14.31 -21.78
C SER A 487 13.63 -13.54 -21.03
N TYR A 488 14.71 -14.22 -20.68
CA TYR A 488 15.86 -13.65 -20.00
C TYR A 488 17.13 -13.81 -20.82
N ASP A 489 17.81 -12.70 -21.09
CA ASP A 489 19.15 -12.68 -21.67
C ASP A 489 20.06 -11.75 -20.86
N ILE A 490 21.07 -12.32 -20.22
CA ILE A 490 22.07 -11.56 -19.48
C ILE A 490 22.84 -10.59 -20.38
N PHE A 491 23.08 -10.94 -21.64
CA PHE A 491 23.84 -10.09 -22.56
C PHE A 491 23.07 -8.82 -22.92
N THR A 492 21.75 -8.88 -22.99
CA THR A 492 20.90 -7.70 -23.14
C THR A 492 21.05 -6.75 -21.94
N LYS A 493 21.08 -7.26 -20.70
CA LYS A 493 21.35 -6.43 -19.50
C LYS A 493 22.77 -5.85 -19.50
N ILE A 494 23.75 -6.62 -19.96
CA ILE A 494 25.14 -6.16 -20.09
C ILE A 494 25.21 -5.01 -21.09
N GLU A 495 24.60 -5.14 -22.27
CA GLU A 495 24.60 -4.10 -23.30
C GLU A 495 23.94 -2.81 -22.82
N GLN A 496 22.82 -2.91 -22.10
CA GLN A 496 22.18 -1.73 -21.49
C GLN A 496 23.13 -0.97 -20.55
N LYS A 497 23.86 -1.69 -19.68
CA LYS A 497 24.82 -1.09 -18.76
C LYS A 497 26.04 -0.53 -19.48
N MET A 498 26.59 -1.26 -20.46
CA MET A 498 27.69 -0.78 -21.30
C MET A 498 27.31 0.51 -22.02
N ASN A 499 26.11 0.58 -22.61
CA ASN A 499 25.62 1.77 -23.29
C ASN A 499 25.46 2.96 -22.35
N ARG A 500 24.99 2.75 -21.10
CA ARG A 500 24.94 3.80 -20.07
C ARG A 500 26.34 4.32 -19.74
N LEU A 501 27.29 3.42 -19.47
CA LEU A 501 28.66 3.78 -19.11
C LEU A 501 29.41 4.48 -20.26
N THR A 502 29.17 4.06 -21.51
CA THR A 502 29.72 4.72 -22.70
C THR A 502 29.15 6.12 -22.87
N LYS A 503 27.82 6.30 -22.74
CA LYS A 503 27.19 7.62 -22.84
C LYS A 503 27.67 8.59 -21.76
N ALA A 504 27.99 8.08 -20.58
CA ALA A 504 28.53 8.85 -19.47
C ALA A 504 30.07 9.04 -19.54
N GLU A 505 30.72 8.58 -20.62
CA GLU A 505 32.16 8.69 -20.83
C GLU A 505 33.00 8.19 -19.64
N SER A 506 32.55 7.12 -18.98
CA SER A 506 33.21 6.58 -17.79
C SER A 506 34.64 6.10 -18.13
N GLY A 507 35.67 6.83 -17.69
CA GLY A 507 37.07 6.51 -17.96
C GLY A 507 37.45 5.08 -17.58
N ARG A 508 37.05 4.63 -16.38
CA ARG A 508 37.28 3.26 -15.88
C ARG A 508 36.65 2.18 -16.76
N PHE A 509 35.55 2.49 -17.46
CA PHE A 509 34.92 1.56 -18.41
C PHE A 509 35.63 1.57 -19.77
N MET A 510 36.04 2.74 -20.25
CA MET A 510 36.73 2.91 -21.54
C MET A 510 38.09 2.20 -21.56
N GLU A 511 38.77 2.11 -20.41
CA GLU A 511 40.01 1.35 -20.23
C GLU A 511 39.85 -0.19 -20.38
N GLN A 512 38.62 -0.72 -20.39
CA GLN A 512 38.34 -2.17 -20.39
C GLN A 512 38.01 -2.75 -21.79
N ASP A 513 38.47 -2.10 -22.85
CA ASP A 513 38.15 -2.46 -24.23
C ASP A 513 38.49 -3.94 -24.59
N LYS A 514 39.59 -4.50 -24.06
CA LYS A 514 39.91 -5.94 -24.20
C LYS A 514 38.82 -6.83 -23.60
N SER A 515 38.38 -6.55 -22.37
CA SER A 515 37.32 -7.28 -21.68
C SER A 515 35.99 -7.15 -22.41
N ASN A 516 35.67 -5.96 -22.91
CA ASN A 516 34.46 -5.69 -23.68
C ASN A 516 34.40 -6.52 -24.97
N ARG A 517 35.52 -6.61 -25.71
CA ARG A 517 35.63 -7.49 -26.89
C ARG A 517 35.48 -8.97 -26.54
N LEU A 518 36.10 -9.42 -25.45
CA LEU A 518 35.99 -10.80 -25.01
C LEU A 518 34.54 -11.19 -24.69
N ILE A 519 33.81 -10.35 -23.97
CA ILE A 519 32.39 -10.60 -23.66
C ILE A 519 31.53 -10.68 -24.93
N ARG A 520 31.78 -9.82 -25.93
CA ARG A 520 31.10 -9.91 -27.24
C ARG A 520 31.45 -11.21 -27.98
N ARG A 521 32.70 -11.69 -27.91
CA ARG A 521 33.12 -12.99 -28.47
C ARG A 521 32.39 -14.13 -27.77
N ILE A 522 32.36 -14.13 -26.44
CA ILE A 522 31.67 -15.14 -25.62
C ILE A 522 30.18 -15.21 -25.96
N ARG A 523 29.50 -14.06 -26.14
CA ARG A 523 28.09 -14.01 -26.57
C ARG A 523 27.87 -14.81 -27.86
N LYS A 524 28.73 -14.58 -28.87
CA LYS A 524 28.63 -15.27 -30.17
C LYS A 524 28.85 -16.77 -30.04
N ILE A 525 29.83 -17.19 -29.25
CA ILE A 525 30.14 -18.61 -29.00
C ILE A 525 28.94 -19.30 -28.34
N LEU A 526 28.44 -18.73 -27.23
CA LEU A 526 27.34 -19.34 -26.47
C LEU A 526 26.04 -19.41 -27.27
N ALA A 527 25.76 -18.40 -28.11
CA ALA A 527 24.62 -18.41 -29.02
C ALA A 527 24.74 -19.52 -30.09
N ALA A 528 25.94 -19.72 -30.66
CA ALA A 528 26.20 -20.75 -31.67
C ALA A 528 26.08 -22.18 -31.13
N ASN A 529 26.14 -22.37 -29.81
CA ASN A 529 25.97 -23.68 -29.18
C ASN A 529 24.53 -24.22 -29.28
N GLY A 530 23.52 -23.36 -29.48
CA GLY A 530 22.13 -23.78 -29.71
C GLY A 530 21.44 -24.43 -28.50
N VAL A 531 21.83 -24.10 -27.27
CA VAL A 531 21.15 -24.60 -26.07
C VAL A 531 19.75 -23.98 -25.97
N PRO A 532 18.67 -24.78 -25.86
CA PRO A 532 17.32 -24.25 -25.72
C PRO A 532 17.15 -23.55 -24.37
N ALA A 533 16.31 -22.51 -24.36
CA ALA A 533 15.92 -21.86 -23.12
C ALA A 533 14.99 -22.77 -22.30
N CYS A 534 15.14 -22.77 -20.99
CA CYS A 534 14.28 -23.47 -20.03
C CYS A 534 13.75 -22.47 -18.99
N PRO A 535 12.73 -22.84 -18.19
CA PRO A 535 12.37 -22.08 -17.01
C PRO A 535 13.58 -21.91 -16.09
N ALA A 536 13.85 -20.70 -15.65
CA ALA A 536 14.94 -20.40 -14.74
C ALA A 536 14.55 -19.28 -13.78
N HIS A 537 15.19 -19.26 -12.61
CA HIS A 537 15.10 -18.18 -11.63
C HIS A 537 15.88 -16.93 -12.10
N ASN A 538 17.00 -17.13 -12.79
CA ASN A 538 17.92 -16.14 -13.38
C ASN A 538 18.66 -15.21 -12.40
N ASP A 539 18.26 -15.16 -11.13
CA ASP A 539 18.96 -14.42 -10.06
C ASP A 539 19.24 -15.26 -8.78
N PRO A 540 19.96 -16.40 -8.86
CA PRO A 540 20.19 -17.29 -7.73
C PRO A 540 21.28 -16.78 -6.79
N LEU A 541 21.08 -15.62 -6.18
CA LEU A 541 22.00 -15.11 -5.15
C LEU A 541 21.94 -15.98 -3.91
N SER A 542 23.07 -16.22 -3.23
CA SER A 542 23.08 -17.12 -2.04
C SER A 542 22.01 -16.76 -1.00
N ARG A 543 21.76 -15.47 -0.76
CA ARG A 543 20.71 -14.99 0.15
C ARG A 543 19.27 -15.36 -0.25
N ASN A 544 19.05 -15.77 -1.49
CA ASN A 544 17.74 -16.20 -1.99
C ASN A 544 17.49 -17.69 -1.71
N PHE A 545 18.49 -18.45 -1.26
CA PHE A 545 18.32 -19.85 -0.89
C PHE A 545 18.01 -19.97 0.60
N VAL A 546 16.98 -20.75 0.92
CA VAL A 546 16.62 -21.10 2.30
C VAL A 546 16.48 -22.61 2.41
N ALA A 547 16.96 -23.19 3.52
CA ALA A 547 16.77 -24.60 3.81
C ALA A 547 15.31 -24.89 4.20
N ASP A 548 14.77 -25.99 3.69
CA ASP A 548 13.42 -26.48 3.98
C ASP A 548 13.45 -28.01 4.05
N GLY A 549 13.42 -28.56 5.27
CA GLY A 549 13.71 -29.98 5.51
C GLY A 549 15.09 -30.38 4.97
N ASP A 550 15.13 -31.45 4.17
CA ASP A 550 16.36 -31.96 3.53
C ASP A 550 16.70 -31.25 2.21
N GLY A 551 15.94 -30.20 1.85
CA GLY A 551 16.03 -29.50 0.57
C GLY A 551 16.32 -28.01 0.68
N LEU A 552 16.29 -27.35 -0.49
CA LEU A 552 16.39 -25.90 -0.63
C LEU A 552 15.18 -25.36 -1.36
N VAL A 553 14.76 -24.16 -0.99
CA VAL A 553 13.81 -23.34 -1.75
C VAL A 553 14.47 -22.03 -2.17
N LEU A 554 13.97 -21.44 -3.25
CA LEU A 554 14.39 -20.13 -3.75
C LEU A 554 13.34 -19.05 -3.44
N LEU A 555 13.82 -17.90 -3.00
CA LEU A 555 13.08 -16.66 -2.79
C LEU A 555 13.36 -15.68 -3.94
N ASP A 556 12.56 -14.61 -4.04
CA ASP A 556 12.80 -13.47 -4.94
C ASP A 556 12.80 -13.79 -6.46
N TRP A 557 11.63 -14.20 -6.96
CA TRP A 557 11.42 -14.69 -8.33
C TRP A 557 11.27 -13.59 -9.40
N GLU A 558 11.66 -12.34 -9.12
CA GLU A 558 11.43 -11.19 -10.00
C GLU A 558 12.06 -11.30 -11.40
N CYS A 559 13.19 -12.02 -11.49
CA CYS A 559 13.93 -12.25 -12.72
C CYS A 559 13.54 -13.57 -13.41
N SER A 560 12.59 -14.33 -12.86
CA SER A 560 12.16 -15.60 -13.42
C SER A 560 11.58 -15.42 -14.82
N ALA A 561 12.06 -16.26 -15.75
CA ALA A 561 11.69 -16.26 -17.17
C ALA A 561 12.40 -17.42 -17.88
N MET A 562 12.07 -17.66 -19.15
CA MET A 562 12.82 -18.59 -20.00
C MET A 562 14.22 -18.07 -20.27
N GLY A 563 15.26 -18.81 -19.88
CA GLY A 563 16.66 -18.40 -20.00
C GLY A 563 17.60 -19.56 -20.29
N ASP A 564 18.89 -19.26 -20.48
CA ASP A 564 19.92 -20.29 -20.65
C ASP A 564 20.19 -20.98 -19.30
N PRO A 565 19.98 -22.29 -19.17
CA PRO A 565 20.16 -23.00 -17.90
C PRO A 565 21.58 -22.83 -17.32
N HIS A 566 22.58 -22.72 -18.19
CA HIS A 566 23.98 -22.62 -17.78
C HIS A 566 24.34 -21.26 -17.18
N TRP A 567 23.58 -20.21 -17.48
CA TRP A 567 23.73 -18.91 -16.83
C TRP A 567 23.49 -19.04 -15.32
N GLU A 568 22.37 -19.65 -14.94
CA GLU A 568 21.96 -19.81 -13.55
C GLU A 568 22.98 -20.63 -12.74
N VAL A 569 23.43 -21.74 -13.31
CA VAL A 569 24.44 -22.62 -12.70
C VAL A 569 25.76 -21.89 -12.47
N ALA A 570 26.23 -21.15 -13.49
CA ALA A 570 27.48 -20.40 -13.44
C ALA A 570 27.40 -19.19 -12.52
N MET A 571 26.25 -18.53 -12.44
CA MET A 571 26.02 -17.35 -11.62
C MET A 571 26.20 -17.69 -10.14
N LEU A 572 25.57 -18.76 -9.65
CA LEU A 572 25.74 -19.21 -8.26
C LEU A 572 27.20 -19.58 -7.96
N SER A 573 27.81 -20.42 -8.82
CA SER A 573 29.23 -20.83 -8.70
C SER A 573 30.16 -19.62 -8.57
N SER A 574 29.96 -18.61 -9.44
CA SER A 574 30.78 -17.41 -9.47
C SER A 574 30.54 -16.49 -8.27
N GLN A 575 29.28 -16.26 -7.90
CA GLN A 575 28.88 -15.39 -6.80
C GLN A 575 29.44 -15.82 -5.45
N VAL A 576 29.43 -17.12 -5.18
CA VAL A 576 29.97 -17.65 -3.93
C VAL A 576 31.43 -18.10 -4.06
N GLY A 577 32.05 -17.98 -5.24
CA GLY A 577 33.43 -18.37 -5.47
C GLY A 577 33.69 -19.86 -5.23
N MET A 578 32.82 -20.74 -5.74
CA MET A 578 33.02 -22.20 -5.67
C MET A 578 34.29 -22.62 -6.39
N LYS A 579 35.07 -23.51 -5.78
CA LYS A 579 36.34 -24.06 -6.31
C LYS A 579 36.52 -25.51 -5.85
N GLY A 580 37.51 -26.20 -6.43
CA GLY A 580 37.93 -27.54 -6.01
C GLY A 580 36.80 -28.57 -6.07
N ASP A 581 36.82 -29.51 -5.11
CA ASP A 581 35.89 -30.65 -5.07
C ASP A 581 34.42 -30.23 -4.98
N VAL A 582 34.12 -29.15 -4.27
CA VAL A 582 32.75 -28.62 -4.15
C VAL A 582 32.21 -28.21 -5.52
N ARG A 583 32.99 -27.46 -6.30
CA ARG A 583 32.58 -27.06 -7.66
C ARG A 583 32.43 -28.28 -8.55
N SER A 584 33.35 -29.23 -8.47
CA SER A 584 33.31 -30.47 -9.27
C SER A 584 32.06 -31.30 -8.96
N ALA A 585 31.71 -31.46 -7.69
CA ALA A 585 30.51 -32.20 -7.28
C ALA A 585 29.21 -31.47 -7.65
N TYR A 586 29.16 -30.16 -7.46
CA TYR A 586 28.04 -29.32 -7.88
C TYR A 586 27.72 -29.47 -9.37
N LEU A 587 28.75 -29.37 -10.23
CA LEU A 587 28.57 -29.52 -11.67
C LEU A 587 28.26 -30.97 -12.06
N ALA A 588 28.88 -31.95 -11.41
CA ALA A 588 28.60 -33.35 -11.66
C ALA A 588 27.17 -33.74 -11.30
N GLU A 589 26.62 -33.20 -10.21
CA GLU A 589 25.22 -33.39 -9.82
C GLU A 589 24.27 -32.75 -10.84
N TYR A 590 24.57 -31.52 -11.28
CA TYR A 590 23.74 -30.80 -12.24
C TYR A 590 23.72 -31.50 -13.62
N PHE A 591 24.89 -31.88 -14.15
CA PHE A 591 25.00 -32.53 -15.45
C PHE A 591 24.80 -34.05 -15.42
N GLY A 592 24.74 -34.67 -14.24
CA GLY A 592 24.81 -36.12 -14.08
C GLY A 592 26.15 -36.75 -14.48
N SER A 593 27.18 -35.94 -14.77
CA SER A 593 28.50 -36.39 -15.22
C SER A 593 29.59 -35.40 -14.85
N LYS A 594 30.77 -35.92 -14.42
CA LYS A 594 31.94 -35.11 -14.08
C LYS A 594 32.62 -34.46 -15.30
N ASN A 595 32.45 -35.03 -16.50
CA ASN A 595 33.16 -34.63 -17.72
C ASN A 595 32.20 -34.14 -18.81
N HIS A 596 31.08 -33.53 -18.42
CA HIS A 596 30.10 -33.06 -19.39
C HIS A 596 30.68 -31.94 -20.28
N PRO A 597 30.55 -32.00 -21.63
CA PRO A 597 31.13 -31.01 -22.54
C PRO A 597 30.67 -29.56 -22.27
N ALA A 598 29.44 -29.39 -21.78
CA ALA A 598 28.88 -28.07 -21.43
C ALA A 598 29.54 -27.41 -20.20
N VAL A 599 30.44 -28.09 -19.47
CA VAL A 599 31.26 -27.46 -18.42
C VAL A 599 32.09 -26.31 -18.97
N SER A 600 32.49 -26.38 -20.24
CA SER A 600 33.14 -25.27 -20.96
C SER A 600 32.28 -23.99 -20.96
N ARG A 601 30.97 -24.13 -21.18
CA ARG A 601 29.99 -23.02 -21.14
C ARG A 601 29.87 -22.40 -19.76
N ILE A 602 29.89 -23.22 -18.70
CA ILE A 602 29.87 -22.73 -17.31
C ILE A 602 31.05 -21.78 -17.08
N ARG A 603 32.25 -22.15 -17.55
CA ARG A 603 33.45 -21.32 -17.38
C ARG A 603 33.32 -19.97 -18.10
N LEU A 604 32.73 -19.96 -19.29
CA LEU A 604 32.44 -18.73 -20.04
C LEU A 604 31.39 -17.87 -19.32
N PHE A 605 30.29 -18.45 -18.84
CA PHE A 605 29.28 -17.71 -18.08
C PHE A 605 29.80 -17.22 -16.71
N GLU A 606 30.75 -17.90 -16.08
CA GLU A 606 31.42 -17.40 -14.86
C GLU A 606 32.18 -16.09 -15.15
N ALA A 607 32.86 -15.99 -16.31
CA ALA A 607 33.48 -14.74 -16.77
C ALA A 607 32.43 -13.66 -17.04
N VAL A 608 31.34 -14.00 -17.73
CA VAL A 608 30.21 -13.09 -18.00
C VAL A 608 29.60 -12.56 -16.71
N CYS A 609 29.41 -13.42 -15.70
CA CYS A 609 28.88 -13.04 -14.40
C CYS A 609 29.79 -12.01 -13.70
N ARG A 610 31.10 -12.25 -13.66
CA ARG A 610 32.06 -11.34 -13.00
C ARG A 610 32.12 -9.99 -13.69
N TYR A 611 32.10 -10.00 -15.03
CA TYR A 611 32.02 -8.79 -15.82
C TYR A 611 30.71 -8.03 -15.57
N TYR A 612 29.57 -8.73 -15.54
CA TYR A 612 28.26 -8.13 -15.24
C TYR A 612 28.24 -7.39 -13.89
N TRP A 613 28.80 -7.99 -12.85
CA TRP A 613 28.87 -7.35 -11.53
C TRP A 613 29.86 -6.19 -11.51
N ARG A 614 31.02 -6.30 -12.18
CA ARG A 614 31.95 -5.17 -12.38
C ARG A 614 31.23 -3.95 -12.96
N ILE A 615 30.58 -4.10 -14.12
CA ILE A 615 29.92 -2.97 -14.78
C ILE A 615 28.68 -2.49 -14.02
N THR A 616 28.04 -3.36 -13.24
CA THR A 616 26.93 -2.97 -12.35
C THR A 616 27.42 -2.01 -11.28
N TYR A 617 28.52 -2.33 -10.59
CA TYR A 617 29.09 -1.44 -9.58
C TYR A 617 29.69 -0.17 -10.19
N LEU A 618 30.17 -0.18 -11.43
CA LEU A 618 30.54 1.04 -12.14
C LEU A 618 29.34 1.95 -12.42
N CYS A 619 28.17 1.38 -12.79
CA CYS A 619 26.95 2.18 -12.92
C CYS A 619 26.51 2.76 -11.56
N GLU A 620 26.59 1.96 -10.48
CA GLU A 620 26.26 2.45 -9.13
C GLU A 620 27.19 3.56 -8.66
N ASP A 621 28.51 3.43 -8.90
CA ASP A 621 29.51 4.47 -8.60
C ASP A 621 29.30 5.75 -9.43
N MET A 622 28.81 5.62 -10.66
CA MET A 622 28.42 6.75 -11.51
C MET A 622 27.14 7.43 -11.00
N ASP A 623 26.11 6.65 -10.63
CA ASP A 623 24.81 7.17 -10.17
C ASP A 623 24.91 7.81 -8.77
N GLN A 624 25.68 7.20 -7.86
CA GLN A 624 25.93 7.68 -6.50
C GLN A 624 27.38 7.36 -6.09
N PRO A 625 28.33 8.28 -6.37
CA PRO A 625 29.74 8.06 -6.08
C PRO A 625 29.97 7.71 -4.61
N ASN A 626 30.45 6.49 -4.36
CA ASN A 626 30.78 6.05 -3.00
C ASN A 626 31.93 5.05 -3.01
N GLN A 627 32.71 5.04 -1.92
CA GLN A 627 33.89 4.18 -1.85
C GLN A 627 33.55 2.68 -1.92
N THR A 628 32.34 2.28 -1.54
CA THR A 628 31.93 0.87 -1.51
C THR A 628 31.68 0.31 -2.90
N SER A 629 30.91 1.01 -3.75
CA SER A 629 30.66 0.60 -5.14
C SER A 629 31.96 0.57 -5.93
N SER A 630 32.81 1.59 -5.78
CA SER A 630 34.11 1.64 -6.44
C SER A 630 35.03 0.46 -6.06
N ARG A 631 35.14 0.12 -4.76
CA ARG A 631 35.90 -1.04 -4.28
C ARG A 631 35.32 -2.37 -4.75
N ASN A 632 34.00 -2.51 -4.72
CA ASN A 632 33.32 -3.71 -5.22
C ASN A 632 33.56 -3.90 -6.71
N ALA A 633 33.50 -2.82 -7.49
CA ALA A 633 33.85 -2.85 -8.88
C ALA A 633 35.27 -3.43 -9.05
N ASP A 634 36.28 -2.96 -8.32
CA ASP A 634 37.67 -3.44 -8.49
C ASP A 634 37.84 -4.90 -8.07
N LYS A 635 37.16 -5.32 -7.00
CA LYS A 635 37.10 -6.73 -6.59
C LYS A 635 36.59 -7.62 -7.73
N TRP A 636 35.50 -7.22 -8.40
CA TRP A 636 34.93 -7.99 -9.50
C TRP A 636 35.81 -7.98 -10.75
N LEU A 637 36.57 -6.91 -10.99
CA LEU A 637 37.60 -6.88 -12.04
C LEU A 637 38.72 -7.87 -11.73
N GLY A 638 39.23 -7.90 -10.50
CA GLY A 638 40.24 -8.87 -10.07
C GLY A 638 39.76 -10.31 -10.28
N TRP A 639 38.54 -10.63 -9.85
CA TRP A 639 37.96 -11.95 -10.09
C TRP A 639 37.77 -12.25 -11.58
N PHE A 640 37.39 -11.28 -12.39
CA PHE A 640 37.28 -11.48 -13.84
C PHE A 640 38.64 -11.89 -14.43
N ASN A 641 39.69 -11.14 -14.10
CA ASN A 641 41.07 -11.40 -14.54
C ASN A 641 41.58 -12.77 -14.08
N ASP A 642 41.30 -13.17 -12.83
CA ASP A 642 41.64 -14.51 -12.31
C ASP A 642 41.08 -15.67 -13.15
N ILE A 643 39.97 -15.44 -13.86
CA ILE A 643 39.46 -16.44 -14.82
C ILE A 643 40.14 -16.29 -16.16
N VAL A 644 40.14 -15.08 -16.74
CA VAL A 644 40.43 -14.92 -18.18
C VAL A 644 41.93 -14.92 -18.50
N ASP A 645 42.79 -14.64 -17.54
CA ASP A 645 44.25 -14.59 -17.73
C ASP A 645 44.93 -15.95 -17.50
N GLY A 646 44.20 -17.00 -17.12
CA GLY A 646 44.74 -18.35 -16.95
C GLY A 646 44.70 -19.19 -18.24
N ASP A 647 45.74 -19.98 -18.50
CA ASP A 647 45.85 -20.85 -19.71
C ASP A 647 44.66 -21.80 -19.91
N SER A 648 44.02 -22.22 -18.82
CA SER A 648 42.81 -23.08 -18.85
C SER A 648 41.57 -22.40 -19.42
N PHE A 649 41.53 -21.06 -19.48
CA PHE A 649 40.37 -20.33 -19.98
C PHE A 649 40.29 -20.36 -21.50
N GLU A 650 41.39 -20.14 -22.22
CA GLU A 650 41.38 -20.24 -23.68
C GLU A 650 41.06 -21.67 -24.15
N GLN A 651 41.47 -22.69 -23.39
CA GLN A 651 41.03 -24.07 -23.62
C GLN A 651 39.52 -24.23 -23.48
N SER A 652 38.92 -23.58 -22.48
CA SER A 652 37.46 -23.59 -22.28
C SER A 652 36.74 -22.84 -23.40
N VAL A 653 37.32 -21.75 -23.91
CA VAL A 653 36.80 -21.00 -25.06
C VAL A 653 36.78 -21.89 -26.31
N LYS A 654 37.89 -22.56 -26.62
CA LYS A 654 37.97 -23.51 -27.75
C LYS A 654 36.98 -24.67 -27.60
N ALA A 655 36.93 -25.28 -26.42
CA ALA A 655 35.97 -26.35 -26.14
C ALA A 655 34.51 -25.90 -26.30
N ALA A 656 34.20 -24.66 -25.92
CA ALA A 656 32.88 -24.06 -26.12
C ALA A 656 32.61 -23.71 -27.60
N GLU A 657 33.61 -23.33 -28.39
CA GLU A 657 33.46 -23.11 -29.84
C GLU A 657 33.04 -24.39 -30.58
N ASP A 658 33.53 -25.55 -30.13
CA ASP A 658 33.21 -26.86 -30.70
C ASP A 658 31.89 -27.47 -30.16
N TYR A 659 31.42 -26.99 -29.01
CA TYR A 659 30.22 -27.52 -28.37
C TYR A 659 28.94 -27.20 -29.16
N ARG A 660 28.07 -28.18 -29.36
CA ARG A 660 26.72 -28.01 -29.90
C ARG A 660 25.76 -28.83 -29.05
N TRP A 661 24.67 -28.21 -28.61
CA TRP A 661 23.67 -28.87 -27.80
C TRP A 661 23.03 -30.03 -28.56
N ARG A 662 22.83 -31.15 -27.85
CA ARG A 662 22.05 -32.29 -28.31
C ARG A 662 20.97 -32.60 -27.26
N PRO A 663 19.82 -33.16 -27.64
CA PRO A 663 18.76 -33.53 -26.68
C PRO A 663 19.23 -34.42 -25.53
N GLN A 664 20.21 -35.28 -25.79
CA GLN A 664 20.84 -36.16 -24.78
C GLN A 664 21.75 -35.42 -23.77
N ASP A 665 22.12 -34.16 -24.04
CA ASP A 665 22.99 -33.34 -23.19
C ASP A 665 22.20 -32.56 -22.11
N GLY A 666 20.88 -32.74 -22.06
CA GLY A 666 20.02 -32.19 -21.02
C GLY A 666 18.65 -32.85 -21.00
N ASN A 667 18.36 -33.62 -19.94
CA ASN A 667 16.98 -33.82 -19.51
C ASN A 667 16.65 -32.66 -18.57
N PHE A 668 16.24 -31.54 -19.16
CA PHE A 668 15.44 -30.53 -18.48
C PHE A 668 14.00 -30.80 -18.89
#